data_AF-A0A1N5UD99-F1
#
_entry.id   AF-A0A1N5UD99-F1
#
_cell.length_a   1.000
_cell.length_b   1.000
_cell.length_c   1.000
_cell.angle_alpha   90.00
_cell.angle_beta   90.00
_cell.angle_gamma   90.00
#
_symmetry.space_group_name_H-M   'P 1'
#
loop_
_entity.id
_entity.type
_entity.pdbx_description
1 polymer ?
#
loop_
_entity_poly.entity_id
_entity_poly.type
_entity_poly.pdbx_seq_one_letter_code
_entity_poly.pdbx_strand_id
1 'polypeptide(L)'
;MANDRTKKDGKDLRDAVKNDQDNKEKQKLYKTRFSHGGWHYCEFTDEKGSLLFLKYKNGQTEVVPEVKIPDPDSENSEITILPAPQIAQTKRDRILKEDRFESVKFPPAPVEYESEYALYCEIKAFIHTFMELKPEDEIILSLYVMKAAIFDALKDTSFPFIHILAPYGKGKSRLLTTTCEITPFGFYSIDIKSAALKRISDLYGAPLFVDEKGQMDNDLAAILNGKYNANALVLNANNEIQQGFSAIIGYRIFGPLVLAGRTPFRDDAIESKSFQINMDFELAREDVPRKIKGKTLDQFTGDARRIRGMLLNFKVKWHDKINEIKGSNFLKLYESHTEPRLFEVISFFEDLLEIIPELKSEIGDVLKSQILRNAQVAAETPNGIIANEVLTLMDSPEATAQYSIGGRSYTGIYLSAIYDEIGRDYAKQAGKILSALGLKTDRPRITRTRKGNDGNDQDYTKRYTVVKIPDEKKISELRSRYDTEFVLAKLSSIEQAQQSILDDEDDEDDEKGSPHTQSNSKNDIKANKSKPQQSKKENDQLPPFQNDSPLRPLSPDLQGDPLKPDVQNENSNNDERNLNQEPLHGLPLTKEQGEESVNLLLEHGVHLNASDTGVSIYGDKFNIAIPRAYYRQNSETVDRLMKDLGFTRGNKGSEANVFFSRPLKGGDQQ
;
A
#
# COMPACT_ATOMS: atom_id res chain seq x y z
N MET A 1 -66.91 -1.83 -32.38
CA MET A 1 -65.55 -1.48 -32.87
C MET A 1 -64.94 -0.22 -32.22
N ALA A 2 -65.44 0.27 -31.07
CA ALA A 2 -64.94 1.53 -30.47
C ALA A 2 -64.09 1.36 -29.19
N ASN A 3 -63.93 0.16 -28.64
CA ASN A 3 -63.21 -0.07 -27.37
C ASN A 3 -61.77 -0.60 -27.51
N ASP A 4 -61.28 -0.80 -28.74
CA ASP A 4 -59.96 -1.42 -28.98
C ASP A 4 -58.89 -0.41 -29.48
N ARG A 5 -59.30 0.80 -29.88
CA ARG A 5 -58.37 1.87 -30.25
C ARG A 5 -57.79 2.59 -29.03
N THR A 6 -58.59 2.81 -27.98
CA THR A 6 -58.16 3.51 -26.76
C THR A 6 -57.14 2.75 -25.90
N LYS A 7 -57.10 1.40 -25.97
CA LYS A 7 -56.08 0.59 -25.29
C LYS A 7 -54.74 0.54 -26.03
N LYS A 8 -54.77 0.63 -27.36
CA LYS A 8 -53.57 0.63 -28.21
C LYS A 8 -52.87 1.99 -28.12
N ASP A 9 -53.63 3.08 -28.21
CA ASP A 9 -53.13 4.44 -28.04
C ASP A 9 -52.54 4.67 -26.64
N GLY A 10 -53.15 4.11 -25.59
CA GLY A 10 -52.65 4.21 -24.21
C GLY A 10 -51.40 3.35 -23.92
N LYS A 11 -51.12 2.32 -24.72
CA LYS A 11 -49.91 1.50 -24.62
C LYS A 11 -48.77 2.12 -25.41
N ASP A 12 -49.05 2.60 -26.62
CA ASP A 12 -48.08 3.33 -27.45
C ASP A 12 -47.65 4.67 -26.80
N LEU A 13 -48.57 5.36 -26.10
CA LEU A 13 -48.22 6.53 -25.27
C LEU A 13 -47.38 6.17 -24.04
N ARG A 14 -47.61 5.03 -23.39
CA ARG A 14 -46.80 4.58 -22.23
C ARG A 14 -45.41 4.11 -22.66
N ASP A 15 -45.31 3.44 -23.79
CA ASP A 15 -44.05 2.97 -24.35
C ASP A 15 -43.24 4.14 -24.95
N ALA A 16 -43.90 5.15 -25.52
CA ALA A 16 -43.26 6.42 -25.92
C ALA A 16 -42.80 7.25 -24.71
N VAL A 17 -43.61 7.37 -23.65
CA VAL A 17 -43.21 8.06 -22.41
C VAL A 17 -42.09 7.32 -21.67
N LYS A 18 -42.08 5.99 -21.69
CA LYS A 18 -40.95 5.18 -21.18
C LYS A 18 -39.69 5.38 -22.01
N ASN A 19 -39.77 5.35 -23.34
CA ASN A 19 -38.61 5.62 -24.21
C ASN A 19 -38.09 7.06 -24.05
N ASP A 20 -38.97 8.04 -23.81
CA ASP A 20 -38.59 9.45 -23.58
C ASP A 20 -38.01 9.66 -22.17
N GLN A 21 -38.46 8.90 -21.16
CA GLN A 21 -37.86 8.86 -19.82
C GLN A 21 -36.52 8.11 -19.82
N ASP A 22 -36.39 7.00 -20.53
CA ASP A 22 -35.14 6.24 -20.67
C ASP A 22 -34.09 7.04 -21.48
N ASN A 23 -34.51 7.83 -22.49
CA ASN A 23 -33.62 8.77 -23.17
C ASN A 23 -33.24 9.98 -22.29
N LYS A 24 -34.14 10.47 -21.43
CA LYS A 24 -33.82 11.54 -20.46
C LYS A 24 -32.93 11.06 -19.31
N GLU A 25 -32.99 9.79 -18.92
CA GLU A 25 -32.06 9.19 -17.96
C GLU A 25 -30.68 8.94 -18.58
N LYS A 26 -30.59 8.62 -19.88
CA LYS A 26 -29.32 8.49 -20.61
C LYS A 26 -28.52 9.80 -20.72
N GLN A 27 -29.16 10.96 -20.56
CA GLN A 27 -28.50 12.28 -20.59
C GLN A 27 -27.99 12.77 -19.23
N LYS A 28 -28.08 11.97 -18.16
CA LYS A 28 -27.60 12.35 -16.83
C LYS A 28 -26.37 11.55 -16.42
N LEU A 29 -25.32 12.26 -16.06
CA LEU A 29 -24.09 11.68 -15.53
C LEU A 29 -23.91 12.10 -14.06
N TYR A 30 -23.41 11.20 -13.23
CA TYR A 30 -23.09 11.50 -11.84
C TYR A 30 -21.58 11.43 -11.62
N LYS A 31 -21.01 12.48 -11.05
CA LYS A 31 -19.58 12.57 -10.73
C LYS A 31 -19.36 13.38 -9.47
N THR A 32 -18.35 13.01 -8.70
CA THR A 32 -17.86 13.83 -7.57
C THR A 32 -16.88 14.89 -8.05
N ARG A 33 -16.02 14.54 -9.01
CA ARG A 33 -14.90 15.37 -9.47
C ARG A 33 -14.64 15.16 -10.95
N PHE A 34 -14.41 16.25 -11.68
CA PHE A 34 -14.09 16.22 -13.10
C PHE A 34 -13.56 17.58 -13.58
N SER A 35 -13.04 17.61 -14.81
CA SER A 35 -12.53 18.81 -15.47
C SER A 35 -13.22 18.96 -16.83
N HIS A 36 -13.68 20.17 -17.14
CA HIS A 36 -14.30 20.47 -18.44
C HIS A 36 -14.08 21.94 -18.81
N GLY A 37 -13.74 22.23 -20.08
CA GLY A 37 -13.52 23.60 -20.55
C GLY A 37 -12.39 24.34 -19.82
N GLY A 38 -11.40 23.60 -19.30
CA GLY A 38 -10.32 24.15 -18.47
C GLY A 38 -10.75 24.62 -17.09
N TRP A 39 -11.96 24.29 -16.64
CA TRP A 39 -12.43 24.44 -15.27
C TRP A 39 -12.46 23.09 -14.56
N HIS A 40 -12.30 23.12 -13.25
CA HIS A 40 -12.37 21.96 -12.37
C HIS A 40 -13.63 22.02 -11.53
N TYR A 41 -14.22 20.87 -11.26
CA TYR A 41 -15.46 20.74 -10.51
C TYR A 41 -15.24 19.74 -9.39
N CYS A 42 -15.58 20.12 -8.17
CA CYS A 42 -15.46 19.26 -7.00
C CYS A 42 -16.72 19.35 -6.14
N GLU A 43 -17.31 18.21 -5.84
CA GLU A 43 -18.52 18.10 -5.04
C GLU A 43 -18.26 18.45 -3.57
N PHE A 44 -19.18 19.19 -2.97
CA PHE A 44 -19.16 19.51 -1.54
C PHE A 44 -20.59 19.52 -0.98
N THR A 45 -20.68 19.48 0.36
CA THR A 45 -21.95 19.57 1.09
C THR A 45 -22.15 20.97 1.63
N ASP A 46 -23.27 21.62 1.28
CA ASP A 46 -23.64 22.93 1.82
C ASP A 46 -24.13 22.85 3.28
N GLU A 47 -24.44 24.00 3.89
CA GLU A 47 -24.97 24.08 5.27
C GLU A 47 -26.31 23.36 5.45
N LYS A 48 -27.06 23.16 4.37
CA LYS A 48 -28.37 22.49 4.36
C LYS A 48 -28.25 20.99 4.09
N GLY A 49 -27.04 20.46 3.88
CA GLY A 49 -26.82 19.06 3.53
C GLY A 49 -27.01 18.73 2.05
N SER A 50 -27.17 19.75 1.19
CA SER A 50 -27.31 19.58 -0.26
C SER A 50 -25.93 19.42 -0.90
N LEU A 51 -25.84 18.51 -1.87
CA LEU A 51 -24.63 18.30 -2.66
C LEU A 51 -24.64 19.26 -3.86
N LEU A 52 -23.53 19.98 -4.02
CA LEU A 52 -23.31 20.98 -5.08
C LEU A 52 -21.90 20.84 -5.63
N PHE A 53 -21.64 21.44 -6.79
CA PHE A 53 -20.29 21.56 -7.32
C PHE A 53 -19.68 22.91 -6.96
N LEU A 54 -18.45 22.86 -6.47
CA LEU A 54 -17.52 23.97 -6.50
C LEU A 54 -16.79 23.91 -7.85
N LYS A 55 -17.07 24.87 -8.72
CA LYS A 55 -16.36 25.12 -9.96
C LYS A 55 -15.17 26.04 -9.67
N TYR A 56 -13.96 25.66 -10.08
CA TYR A 56 -12.78 26.45 -9.80
C TYR A 56 -11.70 26.37 -10.88
N LYS A 57 -10.88 27.41 -10.95
CA LYS A 57 -9.72 27.53 -11.85
C LYS A 57 -8.79 28.63 -11.35
N ASN A 58 -7.50 28.37 -11.23
CA ASN A 58 -6.49 29.33 -10.79
C ASN A 58 -6.90 30.07 -9.50
N GLY A 59 -7.51 29.35 -8.55
CA GLY A 59 -8.03 29.91 -7.29
C GLY A 59 -9.36 30.68 -7.37
N GLN A 60 -9.89 30.95 -8.56
CA GLN A 60 -11.25 31.49 -8.71
C GLN A 60 -12.29 30.39 -8.45
N THR A 61 -13.40 30.72 -7.79
CA THR A 61 -14.44 29.76 -7.43
C THR A 61 -15.85 30.26 -7.76
N GLU A 62 -16.74 29.32 -8.09
CA GLU A 62 -18.16 29.52 -8.35
C GLU A 62 -18.92 28.27 -7.88
N VAL A 63 -20.09 28.42 -7.26
CA VAL A 63 -20.92 27.28 -6.85
C VAL A 63 -22.01 27.05 -7.89
N VAL A 64 -22.12 25.82 -8.40
CA VAL A 64 -23.12 25.43 -9.39
C VAL A 64 -23.83 24.13 -8.98
N PRO A 65 -25.15 24.00 -9.20
CA PRO A 65 -25.90 22.79 -8.84
C PRO A 65 -25.75 21.65 -9.85
N GLU A 66 -25.49 21.98 -11.12
CA GLU A 66 -25.33 21.05 -12.24
C GLU A 66 -24.43 21.66 -13.31
N VAL A 67 -23.87 20.82 -14.19
CA VAL A 67 -23.04 21.25 -15.33
C VAL A 67 -23.57 20.63 -16.60
N LYS A 68 -23.81 21.42 -17.63
CA LYS A 68 -24.25 20.95 -18.94
C LYS A 68 -23.07 20.95 -19.90
N ILE A 69 -22.83 19.82 -20.55
CA ILE A 69 -21.77 19.65 -21.54
C ILE A 69 -22.36 19.10 -22.84
N PRO A 70 -21.80 19.44 -24.02
CA PRO A 70 -22.22 18.83 -25.28
C PRO A 70 -22.03 17.32 -25.25
N ASP A 71 -23.01 16.57 -25.77
CA ASP A 71 -22.89 15.12 -25.93
C ASP A 71 -21.92 14.80 -27.08
N PRO A 72 -20.82 14.06 -26.83
CA PRO A 72 -19.87 13.70 -27.88
C PRO A 72 -20.47 12.82 -28.97
N ASP A 73 -21.53 12.06 -28.67
CA ASP A 73 -22.17 11.14 -29.61
C ASP A 73 -23.37 11.78 -30.34
N SER A 74 -23.74 13.02 -30.00
CA SER A 74 -24.88 13.72 -30.59
C SER A 74 -24.70 15.25 -30.61
N GLU A 75 -24.49 15.80 -31.81
CA GLU A 75 -24.19 17.22 -32.06
C GLU A 75 -25.24 18.22 -31.53
N ASN A 76 -26.47 17.79 -31.24
CA ASN A 76 -27.57 18.65 -30.79
C ASN A 76 -28.12 18.27 -29.42
N SER A 77 -27.38 17.48 -28.62
CA SER A 77 -27.82 17.12 -27.27
C SER A 77 -26.77 17.45 -26.21
N GLU A 78 -27.24 17.65 -24.98
CA GLU A 78 -26.40 17.98 -23.83
C GLU A 78 -26.51 16.87 -22.78
N ILE A 79 -25.38 16.56 -22.14
CA ILE A 79 -25.32 15.73 -20.96
C ILE A 79 -25.32 16.64 -19.74
N THR A 80 -26.23 16.39 -18.81
CA THR A 80 -26.27 17.08 -17.51
C THR A 80 -25.50 16.27 -16.48
N ILE A 81 -24.45 16.85 -15.93
CA ILE A 81 -23.64 16.29 -14.86
C ILE A 81 -24.21 16.77 -13.52
N LEU A 82 -24.53 15.82 -12.66
CA LEU A 82 -25.09 16.04 -11.32
C LEU A 82 -24.13 15.54 -10.23
N PRO A 83 -24.19 16.14 -9.03
CA PRO A 83 -23.47 15.67 -7.85
C PRO A 83 -23.79 14.20 -7.54
N ALA A 84 -22.79 13.41 -7.15
CA ALA A 84 -22.92 11.97 -7.00
C ALA A 84 -23.84 11.62 -5.82
N PRO A 85 -24.85 10.76 -6.01
CA PRO A 85 -25.78 10.45 -4.94
C PRO A 85 -25.07 9.69 -3.81
N GLN A 86 -25.42 9.97 -2.56
CA GLN A 86 -24.93 9.20 -1.40
C GLN A 86 -25.26 7.71 -1.49
N ILE A 87 -24.36 6.83 -1.05
CA ILE A 87 -24.68 5.40 -0.93
C ILE A 87 -25.72 5.24 0.18
N ALA A 88 -26.87 4.64 -0.13
CA ALA A 88 -27.93 4.37 0.83
C ALA A 88 -28.52 2.97 0.59
N GLN A 89 -29.03 2.35 1.66
CA GLN A 89 -29.69 1.04 1.57
C GLN A 89 -30.96 1.10 0.69
N THR A 90 -31.74 2.18 0.78
CA THR A 90 -32.79 2.51 -0.19
C THR A 90 -32.90 4.03 -0.40
N LYS A 91 -33.55 4.44 -1.51
CA LYS A 91 -33.88 5.87 -1.77
C LYS A 91 -34.78 6.47 -0.67
N ARG A 92 -35.61 5.65 0.00
CA ARG A 92 -36.55 6.11 1.05
C ARG A 92 -35.89 6.20 2.42
N ASP A 93 -34.90 5.35 2.70
CA ASP A 93 -34.18 5.39 3.98
C ASP A 93 -33.40 6.70 4.16
N ARG A 94 -32.97 7.37 3.08
CA ARG A 94 -32.31 8.68 3.16
C ARG A 94 -33.17 9.77 3.81
N ILE A 95 -34.49 9.65 3.74
CA ILE A 95 -35.43 10.65 4.30
C ILE A 95 -35.58 10.46 5.82
N LEU A 96 -35.32 9.24 6.31
CA LEU A 96 -35.59 8.83 7.69
C LEU A 96 -34.34 8.72 8.55
N LYS A 97 -33.15 8.72 7.93
CA LYS A 97 -31.90 8.74 8.67
C LYS A 97 -31.57 10.17 9.07
N GLU A 98 -31.55 10.44 10.36
CA GLU A 98 -30.67 11.45 10.95
C GLU A 98 -29.22 10.97 10.69
N ASP A 99 -28.74 11.06 9.44
CA ASP A 99 -27.48 10.46 8.99
C ASP A 99 -26.31 11.26 9.60
N ARG A 100 -26.01 11.00 10.87
CA ARG A 100 -24.79 11.45 11.54
C ARG A 100 -23.53 10.76 11.00
N PHE A 101 -23.69 9.74 10.16
CA PHE A 101 -22.60 8.95 9.61
C PHE A 101 -22.65 8.93 8.07
N GLU A 102 -21.90 9.85 7.47
CA GLU A 102 -21.68 9.86 6.03
C GLU A 102 -20.83 8.65 5.64
N SER A 103 -21.33 7.81 4.71
CA SER A 103 -20.57 6.64 4.22
C SER A 103 -19.38 7.06 3.34
N VAL A 104 -19.55 8.14 2.59
CA VAL A 104 -18.49 8.84 1.86
C VAL A 104 -18.29 10.19 2.53
N LYS A 105 -17.06 10.54 2.88
CA LYS A 105 -16.72 11.74 3.67
C LYS A 105 -16.67 13.00 2.83
N PHE A 106 -17.82 13.57 2.49
CA PHE A 106 -17.83 14.77 1.65
C PHE A 106 -17.26 15.98 2.41
N PRO A 107 -16.46 16.82 1.74
CA PRO A 107 -16.04 18.07 2.33
C PRO A 107 -17.25 19.03 2.46
N PRO A 108 -17.28 19.90 3.49
CA PRO A 108 -18.16 21.06 3.48
C PRO A 108 -17.67 22.09 2.45
N ALA A 109 -18.29 23.26 2.42
CA ALA A 109 -17.76 24.41 1.68
C ALA A 109 -16.29 24.69 2.07
N PRO A 110 -15.47 25.26 1.17
CA PRO A 110 -14.08 25.62 1.47
C PRO A 110 -13.95 26.41 2.77
N VAL A 111 -12.98 26.02 3.60
CA VAL A 111 -12.66 26.70 4.85
C VAL A 111 -11.26 27.30 4.71
N GLU A 112 -11.13 28.58 5.04
CA GLU A 112 -9.84 29.27 5.04
C GLU A 112 -8.92 28.70 6.13
N TYR A 113 -7.63 28.65 5.83
CA TYR A 113 -6.56 28.27 6.74
C TYR A 113 -5.40 29.26 6.60
N GLU A 114 -4.62 29.44 7.66
CA GLU A 114 -3.61 30.52 7.71
C GLU A 114 -2.45 30.29 6.73
N SER A 115 -1.92 29.07 6.69
CA SER A 115 -0.84 28.65 5.79
C SER A 115 -0.88 27.14 5.57
N GLU A 116 -0.19 26.63 4.56
CA GLU A 116 -0.08 25.19 4.33
C GLU A 116 0.56 24.47 5.52
N TYR A 117 1.52 25.08 6.20
CA TYR A 117 2.07 24.55 7.46
C TYR A 117 1.02 24.49 8.57
N ALA A 118 0.18 25.53 8.70
CA ALA A 118 -0.90 25.52 9.69
C ALA A 118 -1.94 24.41 9.40
N LEU A 119 -2.28 24.18 8.13
CA LEU A 119 -3.13 23.06 7.73
C LEU A 119 -2.51 21.71 8.07
N TYR A 120 -1.22 21.53 7.78
CA TYR A 120 -0.48 20.33 8.19
C TYR A 120 -0.53 20.12 9.71
N CYS A 121 -0.28 21.18 10.49
CA CYS A 121 -0.31 21.12 11.95
C CYS A 121 -1.71 20.76 12.49
N GLU A 122 -2.78 21.28 11.90
CA GLU A 122 -4.17 20.96 12.25
C GLU A 122 -4.49 19.47 11.99
N ILE A 123 -4.03 18.93 10.87
CA ILE A 123 -4.17 17.51 10.53
C ILE A 123 -3.40 16.64 11.54
N LYS A 124 -2.13 16.98 11.79
CA LYS A 124 -1.27 16.27 12.74
C LYS A 124 -1.85 16.30 14.15
N ALA A 125 -2.29 17.47 14.62
CA ALA A 125 -2.91 17.65 15.93
C ALA A 125 -4.21 16.85 16.07
N PHE A 126 -5.03 16.79 15.02
CA PHE A 126 -6.23 15.95 15.01
C PHE A 126 -5.89 14.47 15.17
N ILE A 127 -4.93 13.96 14.39
CA ILE A 127 -4.47 12.57 14.50
C ILE A 127 -3.94 12.32 15.91
N HIS A 128 -3.05 13.19 16.41
CA HIS A 128 -2.43 13.11 17.72
C HIS A 128 -3.46 13.10 18.87
N THR A 129 -4.57 13.83 18.73
CA THR A 129 -5.62 13.90 19.75
C THR A 129 -6.38 12.57 19.88
N PHE A 130 -6.59 11.85 18.78
CA PHE A 130 -7.45 10.66 18.75
C PHE A 130 -6.70 9.33 18.61
N MET A 131 -5.39 9.38 18.38
CA MET A 131 -4.50 8.24 18.17
C MET A 131 -3.18 8.41 18.93
N GLU A 132 -2.64 7.28 19.35
CA GLU A 132 -1.25 7.18 19.80
C GLU A 132 -0.46 6.46 18.70
N LEU A 133 0.50 7.18 18.12
CA LEU A 133 1.38 6.75 17.04
C LEU A 133 2.81 7.17 17.35
N LYS A 134 3.77 6.60 16.62
CA LYS A 134 5.13 7.14 16.66
C LYS A 134 5.16 8.49 15.94
N PRO A 135 6.02 9.44 16.36
CA PRO A 135 6.08 10.77 15.75
C PRO A 135 6.25 10.74 14.23
N GLU A 136 7.09 9.83 13.72
CA GLU A 136 7.31 9.64 12.28
C GLU A 136 6.03 9.24 11.52
N ASP A 137 5.20 8.37 12.13
CA ASP A 137 3.97 7.90 11.51
C ASP A 137 2.90 9.01 11.47
N GLU A 138 2.86 9.89 12.48
CA GLU A 138 1.98 11.06 12.48
C GLU A 138 2.33 12.03 11.35
N ILE A 139 3.63 12.27 11.13
CA ILE A 139 4.13 13.14 10.05
C ILE A 139 3.73 12.58 8.69
N ILE A 140 4.01 11.30 8.44
CA ILE A 140 3.73 10.63 7.16
C ILE A 140 2.23 10.58 6.88
N LEU A 141 1.40 10.25 7.87
CA LEU A 141 -0.06 10.22 7.69
C LEU A 141 -0.65 11.60 7.39
N SER A 142 -0.10 12.65 8.00
CA SER A 142 -0.56 14.01 7.78
C SER A 142 -0.30 14.45 6.33
N LEU A 143 0.92 14.19 5.83
CA LEU A 143 1.28 14.39 4.43
C LEU A 143 0.44 13.53 3.48
N TYR A 144 0.19 12.27 3.85
CA TYR A 144 -0.63 11.35 3.08
C TYR A 144 -2.07 11.88 2.90
N VAL A 145 -2.68 12.42 3.96
CA VAL A 145 -4.03 13.01 3.91
C VAL A 145 -4.06 14.24 2.98
N MET A 146 -3.05 15.11 3.04
CA MET A 146 -2.94 16.27 2.14
C MET A 146 -2.81 15.83 0.67
N LYS A 147 -1.92 14.86 0.40
CA LYS A 147 -1.79 14.26 -0.94
C LYS A 147 -3.07 13.60 -1.42
N ALA A 148 -3.74 12.86 -0.54
CA ALA A 148 -4.99 12.18 -0.85
C ALA A 148 -6.13 13.17 -1.17
N ALA A 149 -6.10 14.40 -0.66
CA ALA A 149 -7.10 15.42 -0.98
C ALA A 149 -6.97 15.98 -2.41
N ILE A 150 -5.78 15.93 -2.99
CA ILE A 150 -5.44 16.50 -4.32
C ILE A 150 -5.02 15.43 -5.35
N PHE A 151 -5.13 14.15 -5.02
CA PHE A 151 -4.55 13.05 -5.81
C PHE A 151 -5.01 12.99 -7.28
N ASP A 152 -6.22 13.47 -7.57
CA ASP A 152 -6.83 13.51 -8.90
C ASP A 152 -6.28 14.63 -9.79
N ALA A 153 -5.59 15.60 -9.20
CA ALA A 153 -4.87 16.66 -9.92
C ALA A 153 -3.41 16.28 -10.22
N LEU A 154 -2.85 15.31 -9.48
CA LEU A 154 -1.45 14.89 -9.63
C LEU A 154 -1.23 14.20 -10.98
N LYS A 155 -0.14 14.56 -11.65
CA LYS A 155 0.36 13.89 -12.87
C LYS A 155 1.35 12.78 -12.53
N ASP A 156 1.11 12.10 -11.43
CA ASP A 156 1.89 10.95 -10.98
C ASP A 156 1.37 9.66 -11.60
N THR A 157 2.28 8.75 -11.93
CA THR A 157 1.92 7.42 -12.45
C THR A 157 1.61 6.42 -11.34
N SER A 158 2.01 6.75 -10.11
CA SER A 158 1.87 5.89 -8.94
C SER A 158 1.40 6.64 -7.70
N PHE A 159 0.56 6.01 -6.89
CA PHE A 159 0.16 6.51 -5.57
C PHE A 159 0.46 5.44 -4.51
N PRO A 160 1.47 5.63 -3.63
CA PRO A 160 1.81 4.62 -2.62
C PRO A 160 0.66 4.33 -1.65
N PHE A 161 0.64 3.11 -1.12
CA PHE A 161 -0.39 2.70 -0.15
C PHE A 161 0.07 2.94 1.28
N ILE A 162 -0.84 3.01 2.23
CA ILE A 162 -0.50 2.84 3.65
C ILE A 162 -0.90 1.42 4.07
N HIS A 163 0.00 0.69 4.72
CA HIS A 163 -0.28 -0.59 5.33
C HIS A 163 -0.06 -0.50 6.84
N ILE A 164 -1.16 -0.58 7.58
CA ILE A 164 -1.17 -0.57 9.05
C ILE A 164 -1.04 -2.00 9.55
N LEU A 165 0.05 -2.28 10.26
CA LEU A 165 0.33 -3.53 10.94
C LEU A 165 0.12 -3.36 12.44
N ALA A 166 -0.90 -4.03 12.97
CA ALA A 166 -1.28 -3.86 14.37
C ALA A 166 -1.83 -5.16 14.97
N PRO A 167 -1.25 -5.64 16.09
CA PRO A 167 -1.85 -6.68 16.91
C PRO A 167 -3.24 -6.29 17.44
N TYR A 168 -3.96 -7.28 17.99
CA TYR A 168 -5.27 -7.03 18.59
C TYR A 168 -5.18 -5.98 19.71
N GLY A 169 -6.12 -5.03 19.73
CA GLY A 169 -6.23 -4.02 20.78
C GLY A 169 -5.32 -2.80 20.63
N LYS A 170 -4.52 -2.71 19.56
CA LYS A 170 -3.57 -1.58 19.34
C LYS A 170 -4.16 -0.37 18.59
N GLY A 171 -5.48 -0.30 18.40
CA GLY A 171 -6.12 0.89 17.81
C GLY A 171 -6.23 0.92 16.28
N LYS A 172 -5.94 -0.19 15.58
CA LYS A 172 -6.03 -0.33 14.11
C LYS A 172 -7.28 0.30 13.48
N SER A 173 -8.46 -0.13 13.92
CA SER A 173 -9.74 0.36 13.37
C SER A 173 -9.99 1.83 13.74
N ARG A 174 -9.45 2.32 14.87
CA ARG A 174 -9.52 3.74 15.23
C ARG A 174 -8.64 4.56 14.31
N LEU A 175 -7.44 4.09 13.95
CA LEU A 175 -6.56 4.79 13.02
C LEU A 175 -7.22 4.96 11.65
N LEU A 176 -7.77 3.87 11.10
CA LEU A 176 -8.53 3.91 9.85
C LEU A 176 -9.72 4.88 9.93
N THR A 177 -10.47 4.86 11.02
CA THR A 177 -11.62 5.76 11.21
C THR A 177 -11.17 7.22 11.28
N THR A 178 -10.15 7.51 12.08
CA THR A 178 -9.62 8.87 12.32
C THR A 178 -9.12 9.48 11.02
N THR A 179 -8.29 8.73 10.28
CA THR A 179 -7.74 9.18 8.99
C THR A 179 -8.80 9.26 7.89
N CYS A 180 -9.76 8.33 7.84
CA CYS A 180 -10.87 8.39 6.89
C CYS A 180 -11.74 9.64 7.09
N GLU A 181 -12.06 9.98 8.34
CA GLU A 181 -12.97 11.08 8.66
C GLU A 181 -12.46 12.46 8.23
N ILE A 182 -11.14 12.67 8.27
CA ILE A 182 -10.50 13.92 7.81
C ILE A 182 -10.19 13.93 6.31
N THR A 183 -10.24 12.79 5.63
CA THR A 183 -9.88 12.71 4.20
C THR A 183 -11.11 13.03 3.33
N PRO A 184 -11.07 14.05 2.46
CA PRO A 184 -12.16 14.32 1.53
C PRO A 184 -12.47 13.11 0.66
N PHE A 185 -13.75 12.77 0.58
CA PHE A 185 -14.29 11.60 -0.12
C PHE A 185 -13.78 10.24 0.40
N GLY A 186 -13.21 10.22 1.61
CA GLY A 186 -12.79 8.99 2.28
C GLY A 186 -13.94 7.99 2.35
N PHE A 187 -13.63 6.72 2.11
CA PHE A 187 -14.59 5.63 2.19
C PHE A 187 -14.02 4.48 3.03
N TYR A 188 -14.67 4.24 4.17
CA TYR A 188 -14.29 3.17 5.09
C TYR A 188 -15.08 1.89 4.81
N SER A 189 -14.37 0.77 4.68
CA SER A 189 -14.98 -0.55 4.46
C SER A 189 -14.29 -1.64 5.31
N ILE A 190 -15.09 -2.59 5.79
CA ILE A 190 -14.63 -3.77 6.55
C ILE A 190 -14.54 -5.01 5.63
N ASP A 191 -15.30 -5.03 4.54
CA ASP A 191 -15.29 -6.08 3.52
C ASP A 191 -15.72 -5.45 2.21
N ILE A 192 -14.81 -5.38 1.22
CA ILE A 192 -15.12 -4.84 -0.09
C ILE A 192 -14.96 -5.91 -1.16
N LYS A 193 -16.03 -6.15 -1.91
CA LYS A 193 -15.99 -7.07 -3.06
C LYS A 193 -15.55 -6.34 -4.31
N SER A 194 -14.88 -7.06 -5.21
CA SER A 194 -14.35 -6.54 -6.48
C SER A 194 -15.36 -5.72 -7.29
N ALA A 195 -16.61 -6.16 -7.41
CA ALA A 195 -17.64 -5.42 -8.15
C ALA A 195 -18.06 -4.09 -7.48
N ALA A 196 -18.15 -4.07 -6.15
CA ALA A 196 -18.49 -2.85 -5.40
C ALA A 196 -17.33 -1.85 -5.44
N LEU A 197 -16.09 -2.34 -5.28
CA LEU A 197 -14.87 -1.56 -5.37
C LEU A 197 -14.75 -0.81 -6.71
N LYS A 198 -15.00 -1.52 -7.83
CA LYS A 198 -14.99 -0.94 -9.19
C LYS A 198 -15.95 0.26 -9.30
N ARG A 199 -17.19 0.09 -8.84
CA ARG A 199 -18.24 1.13 -8.92
C ARG A 199 -17.97 2.32 -8.00
N ILE A 200 -17.51 2.07 -6.78
CA ILE A 200 -17.17 3.13 -5.82
C ILE A 200 -15.99 3.94 -6.33
N SER A 201 -14.97 3.27 -6.87
CA SER A 201 -13.79 3.94 -7.43
C SER A 201 -14.13 4.79 -8.64
N ASP A 202 -14.96 4.30 -9.56
CA ASP A 202 -15.32 5.05 -10.77
C ASP A 202 -16.31 6.21 -10.52
N LEU A 203 -17.24 6.02 -9.58
CA LEU A 203 -18.24 7.04 -9.23
C LEU A 203 -17.63 8.16 -8.38
N TYR A 204 -16.92 7.80 -7.31
CA TYR A 204 -16.45 8.75 -6.32
C TYR A 204 -14.96 9.07 -6.42
N GLY A 205 -14.15 8.25 -7.10
CA GLY A 205 -12.69 8.31 -7.01
C GLY A 205 -12.23 8.24 -5.55
N ALA A 206 -12.87 7.42 -4.71
CA ALA A 206 -12.70 7.53 -3.26
C ALA A 206 -11.30 7.11 -2.80
N PRO A 207 -10.64 7.89 -1.93
CA PRO A 207 -9.62 7.38 -1.03
C PRO A 207 -10.19 6.25 -0.16
N LEU A 208 -9.61 5.05 -0.26
CA LEU A 208 -10.15 3.84 0.38
C LEU A 208 -9.44 3.52 1.69
N PHE A 209 -10.23 3.19 2.71
CA PHE A 209 -9.76 2.77 4.02
C PHE A 209 -10.37 1.40 4.33
N VAL A 210 -9.54 0.35 4.33
CA VAL A 210 -10.01 -1.03 4.38
C VAL A 210 -9.45 -1.76 5.61
N ASP A 211 -10.35 -2.22 6.47
CA ASP A 211 -10.01 -3.07 7.61
C ASP A 211 -10.03 -4.55 7.19
N GLU A 212 -8.87 -5.21 7.16
CA GLU A 212 -8.81 -6.61 6.77
C GLU A 212 -9.30 -7.53 7.88
N LYS A 213 -10.46 -8.15 7.64
CA LYS A 213 -11.04 -9.17 8.53
C LYS A 213 -10.90 -10.61 7.98
N GLY A 214 -10.43 -10.82 6.75
CA GLY A 214 -10.34 -12.15 6.14
C GLY A 214 -9.35 -12.23 4.97
N GLN A 215 -9.15 -13.44 4.41
CA GLN A 215 -8.34 -13.64 3.21
C GLN A 215 -9.01 -12.92 2.02
N MET A 216 -8.27 -12.02 1.37
CA MET A 216 -8.69 -11.46 0.08
C MET A 216 -8.71 -12.55 -0.98
N ASP A 217 -9.73 -12.54 -1.83
CA ASP A 217 -9.68 -13.34 -3.04
C ASP A 217 -8.64 -12.76 -4.02
N ASN A 218 -8.14 -13.60 -4.94
CA ASN A 218 -7.09 -13.21 -5.88
C ASN A 218 -7.51 -12.07 -6.80
N ASP A 219 -8.80 -11.99 -7.15
CA ASP A 219 -9.35 -10.94 -8.02
C ASP A 219 -9.31 -9.57 -7.31
N LEU A 220 -9.70 -9.54 -6.04
CA LEU A 220 -9.66 -8.33 -5.21
C LEU A 220 -8.22 -7.90 -4.98
N ALA A 221 -7.31 -8.83 -4.68
CA ALA A 221 -5.89 -8.54 -4.53
C ALA A 221 -5.29 -7.94 -5.80
N ALA A 222 -5.63 -8.49 -6.97
CA ALA A 222 -5.18 -7.95 -8.26
C ALA A 222 -5.72 -6.53 -8.53
N ILE A 223 -7.00 -6.27 -8.19
CA ILE A 223 -7.60 -4.94 -8.34
C ILE A 223 -6.96 -3.94 -7.39
N LEU A 224 -6.76 -4.29 -6.12
CA LEU A 224 -6.10 -3.41 -5.14
C LEU A 224 -4.65 -3.12 -5.56
N ASN A 225 -3.92 -4.12 -6.04
CA ASN A 225 -2.60 -3.94 -6.62
C ASN A 225 -2.58 -2.98 -7.82
N GLY A 226 -3.59 -3.07 -8.68
CA GLY A 226 -3.76 -2.18 -9.84
C GLY A 226 -4.06 -0.73 -9.43
N LYS A 227 -4.64 -0.51 -8.25
CA LYS A 227 -4.98 0.82 -7.73
C LYS A 227 -3.77 1.77 -7.61
N TYR A 228 -2.58 1.18 -7.49
CA TYR A 228 -1.31 1.90 -7.43
C TYR A 228 -1.04 2.68 -8.71
N ASN A 229 -1.41 2.15 -9.87
CA ASN A 229 -0.98 2.67 -11.17
C ASN A 229 -2.11 3.46 -11.85
N ALA A 230 -1.81 4.71 -12.24
CA ALA A 230 -2.78 5.60 -12.89
C ALA A 230 -3.33 5.07 -14.23
N ASN A 231 -2.54 4.24 -14.91
CA ASN A 231 -2.90 3.63 -16.20
C ASN A 231 -3.62 2.29 -16.05
N ALA A 232 -3.84 1.81 -14.82
CA ALA A 232 -4.57 0.56 -14.60
C ALA A 232 -6.07 0.73 -14.88
N LEU A 233 -6.59 -0.14 -15.74
CA LEU A 233 -8.01 -0.29 -16.01
C LEU A 233 -8.45 -1.69 -15.65
N VAL A 234 -9.58 -1.79 -14.95
CA VAL A 234 -10.22 -3.08 -14.72
C VAL A 234 -11.35 -3.24 -15.71
N LEU A 235 -11.23 -4.26 -16.58
CA LEU A 235 -12.21 -4.52 -17.62
C LEU A 235 -13.26 -5.51 -17.12
N ASN A 236 -14.53 -5.23 -17.43
CA ASN A 236 -15.63 -6.17 -17.33
C ASN A 236 -16.28 -6.33 -18.70
N ALA A 237 -16.84 -7.50 -18.97
CA ALA A 237 -17.79 -7.66 -20.06
C ALA A 237 -19.20 -7.26 -19.59
N ASN A 238 -19.90 -6.50 -20.41
CA ASN A 238 -21.33 -6.28 -20.30
C ASN A 238 -22.04 -7.55 -20.79
N ASN A 239 -23.04 -8.01 -20.05
CA ASN A 239 -23.79 -9.23 -20.38
C ASN A 239 -24.77 -9.02 -21.55
N GLU A 240 -24.92 -7.79 -22.04
CA GLU A 240 -25.72 -7.48 -23.23
C GLU A 240 -24.96 -7.83 -24.52
N ILE A 241 -25.22 -9.05 -25.02
CA ILE A 241 -24.65 -9.62 -26.25
C ILE A 241 -24.86 -8.72 -27.50
N GLN A 242 -25.87 -7.85 -27.48
CA GLN A 242 -26.22 -6.99 -28.63
C GLN A 242 -25.27 -5.82 -28.87
N GLN A 243 -24.36 -5.50 -27.95
CA GLN A 243 -23.42 -4.37 -28.10
C GLN A 243 -22.08 -4.73 -28.77
N GLY A 244 -21.84 -6.00 -29.14
CA GLY A 244 -20.61 -6.41 -29.85
C GLY A 244 -19.31 -6.05 -29.12
N PHE A 245 -18.27 -5.62 -29.85
CA PHE A 245 -16.98 -5.16 -29.27
C PHE A 245 -17.11 -3.97 -28.30
N SER A 246 -18.25 -3.28 -28.28
CA SER A 246 -18.56 -2.18 -27.35
C SER A 246 -19.04 -2.68 -25.97
N ALA A 247 -19.15 -3.99 -25.76
CA ALA A 247 -19.56 -4.58 -24.48
C ALA A 247 -18.44 -4.59 -23.42
N ILE A 248 -17.32 -3.88 -23.58
CA ILE A 248 -16.25 -3.82 -22.58
C ILE A 248 -16.41 -2.54 -21.75
N ILE A 249 -16.62 -2.70 -20.44
CA ILE A 249 -16.68 -1.61 -19.47
C ILE A 249 -15.34 -1.54 -18.73
N GLY A 250 -14.62 -0.43 -18.90
CA GLY A 250 -13.39 -0.14 -18.15
C GLY A 250 -13.67 0.69 -16.90
N TYR A 251 -13.24 0.20 -15.73
CA TYR A 251 -13.29 0.94 -14.48
C TYR A 251 -11.93 1.52 -14.15
N ARG A 252 -11.89 2.84 -13.92
CA ARG A 252 -10.70 3.51 -13.36
C ARG A 252 -10.69 3.31 -11.85
N ILE A 253 -9.62 2.70 -11.35
CA ILE A 253 -9.49 2.36 -9.92
C ILE A 253 -8.42 3.18 -9.19
N PHE A 254 -7.52 3.85 -9.91
CA PHE A 254 -6.37 4.58 -9.35
C PHE A 254 -6.69 5.50 -8.16
N GLY A 255 -5.77 5.56 -7.18
CA GLY A 255 -5.78 6.56 -6.12
C GLY A 255 -5.51 5.98 -4.72
N PRO A 256 -5.65 6.80 -3.66
CA PRO A 256 -5.22 6.46 -2.30
C PRO A 256 -5.86 5.18 -1.74
N LEU A 257 -5.07 4.43 -0.97
CA LEU A 257 -5.47 3.19 -0.32
C LEU A 257 -4.72 3.02 1.00
N VAL A 258 -5.49 2.88 2.07
CA VAL A 258 -5.03 2.53 3.41
C VAL A 258 -5.60 1.17 3.77
N LEU A 259 -4.72 0.20 4.00
CA LEU A 259 -5.03 -1.17 4.36
C LEU A 259 -4.59 -1.42 5.78
N ALA A 260 -5.40 -2.13 6.56
CA ALA A 260 -5.02 -2.48 7.92
C ALA A 260 -5.14 -3.98 8.17
N GLY A 261 -4.00 -4.62 8.37
CA GLY A 261 -3.86 -6.06 8.61
C GLY A 261 -3.36 -6.39 10.02
N ARG A 262 -3.40 -7.69 10.35
CA ARG A 262 -2.74 -8.23 11.57
C ARG A 262 -1.36 -8.81 11.27
N THR A 263 -1.15 -9.20 10.02
CA THR A 263 0.07 -9.83 9.53
C THR A 263 0.54 -9.04 8.31
N PRO A 264 1.85 -9.04 8.02
CA PRO A 264 2.35 -8.61 6.71
C PRO A 264 1.57 -9.27 5.57
N PHE A 265 1.46 -8.56 4.44
CA PHE A 265 0.88 -9.16 3.25
C PHE A 265 1.69 -10.39 2.87
N ARG A 266 1.00 -11.42 2.37
CA ARG A 266 1.68 -12.54 1.70
C ARG A 266 2.08 -12.19 0.27
N ASP A 267 1.63 -11.04 -0.23
CA ASP A 267 1.92 -10.54 -1.56
C ASP A 267 2.99 -9.45 -1.48
N ASP A 268 4.22 -9.84 -1.81
CA ASP A 268 5.40 -8.97 -1.89
C ASP A 268 5.15 -7.72 -2.76
N ALA A 269 4.22 -7.80 -3.74
CA ALA A 269 3.92 -6.68 -4.62
C ALA A 269 3.08 -5.57 -3.97
N ILE A 270 2.20 -5.90 -3.01
CA ILE A 270 1.46 -4.89 -2.23
C ILE A 270 2.38 -4.30 -1.17
N GLU A 271 3.14 -5.16 -0.50
CA GLU A 271 4.07 -4.76 0.54
C GLU A 271 5.10 -3.76 0.00
N SER A 272 5.73 -4.09 -1.14
CA SER A 272 6.66 -3.20 -1.84
C SER A 272 6.03 -1.93 -2.40
N LYS A 273 4.71 -1.75 -2.37
CA LYS A 273 4.01 -0.51 -2.79
C LYS A 273 3.51 0.33 -1.62
N SER A 274 3.74 -0.11 -0.39
CA SER A 274 3.12 0.46 0.82
C SER A 274 4.12 1.10 1.79
N PHE A 275 3.70 2.18 2.46
CA PHE A 275 4.26 2.67 3.71
C PHE A 275 3.78 1.77 4.85
N GLN A 276 4.69 1.18 5.60
CA GLN A 276 4.32 0.35 6.74
C GLN A 276 4.24 1.17 8.03
N ILE A 277 3.05 1.19 8.64
CA ILE A 277 2.83 1.77 9.97
C ILE A 277 2.73 0.62 10.96
N ASN A 278 3.76 0.42 11.76
CA ASN A 278 3.80 -0.66 12.75
C ASN A 278 3.39 -0.14 14.13
N MET A 279 2.21 -0.60 14.58
CA MET A 279 1.60 -0.28 15.86
C MET A 279 1.83 -1.34 16.95
N ASP A 280 2.83 -2.21 16.76
CA ASP A 280 3.28 -3.16 17.79
C ASP A 280 4.18 -2.46 18.81
N PHE A 281 3.57 -1.59 19.62
CA PHE A 281 4.20 -0.92 20.75
C PHE A 281 3.21 -0.75 21.89
N GLU A 282 3.70 -0.47 23.10
CA GLU A 282 2.85 -0.26 24.27
C GLU A 282 2.16 1.11 24.21
N LEU A 283 0.85 1.12 24.45
CA LEU A 283 0.07 2.35 24.47
C LEU A 283 0.16 2.96 25.88
N ALA A 284 0.86 4.08 26.01
CA ALA A 284 1.14 4.75 27.27
C ALA A 284 0.35 6.05 27.46
N ARG A 285 -0.20 6.64 26.40
CA ARG A 285 -0.89 7.94 26.48
C ARG A 285 -2.25 7.83 27.15
N GLU A 286 -2.42 8.58 28.24
CA GLU A 286 -3.68 8.68 28.99
C GLU A 286 -4.63 9.75 28.44
N ASP A 287 -4.07 10.75 27.75
CA ASP A 287 -4.81 11.87 27.16
C ASP A 287 -5.64 11.47 25.93
N VAL A 288 -5.27 10.36 25.26
CA VAL A 288 -5.99 9.85 24.09
C VAL A 288 -7.36 9.25 24.50
N PRO A 289 -8.49 9.75 23.97
CA PRO A 289 -9.81 9.26 24.34
C PRO A 289 -10.04 7.79 23.98
N ARG A 290 -10.14 6.93 25.00
CA ARG A 290 -10.45 5.49 24.83
C ARG A 290 -11.82 5.25 24.15
N LYS A 291 -12.79 6.16 24.35
CA LYS A 291 -14.11 6.12 23.68
C LYS A 291 -14.47 7.50 23.14
N ILE A 292 -14.81 7.58 21.86
CA ILE A 292 -15.35 8.80 21.22
C ILE A 292 -16.87 8.73 21.33
N LYS A 293 -17.46 9.49 22.26
CA LYS A 293 -18.92 9.56 22.51
C LYS A 293 -19.35 10.93 23.03
N GLY A 294 -20.64 11.25 22.87
CA GLY A 294 -21.21 12.52 23.35
C GLY A 294 -20.43 13.72 22.80
N LYS A 295 -20.06 14.66 23.67
CA LYS A 295 -19.31 15.88 23.29
C LYS A 295 -18.01 15.59 22.52
N THR A 296 -17.29 14.53 22.87
CA THR A 296 -16.06 14.14 22.17
C THR A 296 -16.35 13.66 20.74
N LEU A 297 -17.51 13.04 20.50
CA LEU A 297 -17.94 12.68 19.16
C LEU A 297 -18.34 13.93 18.36
N ASP A 298 -19.05 14.87 18.98
CA ASP A 298 -19.41 16.14 18.33
C ASP A 298 -18.16 16.93 17.94
N GLN A 299 -17.15 16.97 18.82
CA GLN A 299 -15.84 17.57 18.52
C GLN A 299 -15.12 16.80 17.40
N PHE A 300 -14.97 15.49 17.52
CA PHE A 300 -14.31 14.66 16.51
C PHE A 300 -14.91 14.85 15.11
N THR A 301 -16.24 14.83 15.01
CA THR A 301 -16.95 15.00 13.72
C THR A 301 -16.90 16.44 13.22
N GLY A 302 -17.02 17.44 14.10
CA GLY A 302 -16.92 18.84 13.76
C GLY A 302 -15.52 19.23 13.27
N ASP A 303 -14.48 18.84 14.00
CA ASP A 303 -13.08 19.09 13.64
C ASP A 303 -12.72 18.36 12.34
N ALA A 304 -13.15 17.10 12.19
CA ALA A 304 -12.92 16.37 10.95
C ALA A 304 -13.59 17.04 9.74
N ARG A 305 -14.85 17.49 9.90
CA ARG A 305 -15.57 18.21 8.85
C ARG A 305 -14.86 19.53 8.50
N ARG A 306 -14.39 20.28 9.49
CA ARG A 306 -13.62 21.51 9.29
C ARG A 306 -12.33 21.25 8.50
N ILE A 307 -11.55 20.24 8.89
CA ILE A 307 -10.31 19.85 8.19
C ILE A 307 -10.60 19.46 6.74
N ARG A 308 -11.67 18.71 6.46
CA ARG A 308 -12.06 18.43 5.06
C ARG A 308 -12.36 19.69 4.25
N GLY A 309 -12.94 20.72 4.88
CA GLY A 309 -13.18 22.02 4.26
C GLY A 309 -11.89 22.78 3.95
N MET A 310 -10.91 22.70 4.86
CA MET A 310 -9.58 23.28 4.64
C MET A 310 -8.82 22.54 3.53
N LEU A 311 -8.91 21.20 3.49
CA LEU A 311 -8.34 20.38 2.42
C LEU A 311 -9.01 20.64 1.06
N LEU A 312 -10.31 20.95 1.03
CA LEU A 312 -10.97 21.41 -0.19
C LEU A 312 -10.41 22.76 -0.66
N ASN A 313 -10.18 23.71 0.25
CA ASN A 313 -9.56 24.98 -0.09
C ASN A 313 -8.11 24.79 -0.58
N PHE A 314 -7.35 23.92 0.08
CA PHE A 314 -5.99 23.54 -0.34
C PHE A 314 -5.98 22.97 -1.76
N LYS A 315 -6.92 22.06 -2.06
CA LYS A 315 -7.12 21.54 -3.41
C LYS A 315 -7.37 22.67 -4.40
N VAL A 316 -8.31 23.59 -4.13
CA VAL A 316 -8.61 24.73 -5.03
C VAL A 316 -7.39 25.60 -5.29
N LYS A 317 -6.58 25.87 -4.26
CA LYS A 317 -5.37 26.70 -4.35
C LYS A 317 -4.29 26.05 -5.21
N TRP A 318 -4.09 24.74 -5.06
CA TRP A 318 -2.94 24.02 -5.63
C TRP A 318 -3.24 23.18 -6.86
N HIS A 319 -4.51 22.91 -7.19
CA HIS A 319 -4.90 22.00 -8.27
C HIS A 319 -4.15 22.23 -9.59
N ASP A 320 -4.04 23.50 -10.00
CA ASP A 320 -3.44 23.88 -11.29
C ASP A 320 -1.93 24.04 -11.23
N LYS A 321 -1.37 24.18 -10.03
CA LYS A 321 0.03 24.55 -9.78
C LYS A 321 0.88 23.40 -9.25
N ILE A 322 0.26 22.38 -8.63
CA ILE A 322 0.95 21.30 -7.91
C ILE A 322 1.98 20.57 -8.80
N ASN A 323 1.67 20.41 -10.09
CA ASN A 323 2.53 19.73 -11.05
C ASN A 323 3.63 20.62 -11.66
N GLU A 324 3.64 21.91 -11.34
CA GLU A 324 4.65 22.87 -11.81
C GLU A 324 5.79 23.04 -10.79
N ILE A 325 5.60 22.50 -9.58
CA ILE A 325 6.59 22.53 -8.51
C ILE A 325 7.78 21.68 -8.90
N LYS A 326 8.96 22.25 -8.70
CA LYS A 326 10.24 21.58 -8.95
C LYS A 326 10.86 21.22 -7.61
N GLY A 327 11.24 19.95 -7.46
CA GLY A 327 11.96 19.48 -6.29
C GLY A 327 13.28 20.22 -6.09
N SER A 328 13.60 20.53 -4.84
CA SER A 328 14.92 21.03 -4.44
C SER A 328 15.94 19.88 -4.39
N ASN A 329 17.20 20.19 -4.09
CA ASN A 329 18.21 19.16 -3.84
C ASN A 329 18.12 18.54 -2.43
N PHE A 330 17.14 18.94 -1.61
CA PHE A 330 16.99 18.50 -0.23
C PHE A 330 16.97 16.97 -0.09
N LEU A 331 16.08 16.28 -0.83
CA LEU A 331 15.95 14.82 -0.74
C LEU A 331 17.16 14.09 -1.34
N LYS A 332 17.78 14.63 -2.40
CA LYS A 332 18.93 13.98 -3.07
C LYS A 332 20.12 13.72 -2.14
N LEU A 333 20.28 14.53 -1.08
CA LEU A 333 21.30 14.31 -0.05
C LEU A 333 21.12 12.97 0.67
N TYR A 334 19.88 12.50 0.78
CA TYR A 334 19.50 11.26 1.44
C TYR A 334 19.46 10.05 0.50
N GLU A 335 19.27 10.24 -0.81
CA GLU A 335 19.08 9.16 -1.80
C GLU A 335 20.12 8.04 -1.69
N SER A 336 21.40 8.40 -1.55
CA SER A 336 22.51 7.44 -1.47
C SER A 336 22.69 6.78 -0.09
N HIS A 337 21.92 7.22 0.92
CA HIS A 337 22.01 6.83 2.32
C HIS A 337 20.74 6.18 2.85
N THR A 338 19.62 6.33 2.15
CA THR A 338 18.35 5.67 2.42
C THR A 338 18.22 4.37 1.63
N GLU A 339 17.46 3.43 2.17
CA GLU A 339 16.96 2.33 1.36
C GLU A 339 16.19 2.91 0.15
N PRO A 340 16.40 2.40 -1.09
CA PRO A 340 15.73 2.92 -2.28
C PRO A 340 14.23 3.06 -2.11
N ARG A 341 13.61 2.11 -1.39
CA ARG A 341 12.18 2.13 -1.17
C ARG A 341 11.74 3.25 -0.24
N LEU A 342 12.42 3.43 0.89
CA LEU A 342 12.15 4.56 1.80
C LEU A 342 12.30 5.89 1.06
N PHE A 343 13.29 6.00 0.16
CA PHE A 343 13.51 7.18 -0.66
C PHE A 343 12.37 7.44 -1.64
N GLU A 344 12.01 6.47 -2.49
CA GLU A 344 10.89 6.59 -3.44
C GLU A 344 9.60 7.06 -2.77
N VAL A 345 9.39 6.53 -1.58
CA VAL A 345 8.22 6.72 -0.75
C VAL A 345 8.19 8.14 -0.15
N ILE A 346 9.32 8.69 0.31
CA ILE A 346 9.38 10.07 0.81
C ILE A 346 9.40 11.08 -0.35
N SER A 347 10.05 10.75 -1.46
CA SER A 347 10.05 11.56 -2.69
C SER A 347 8.65 11.75 -3.28
N PHE A 348 7.71 10.88 -2.95
CA PHE A 348 6.29 11.09 -3.27
C PHE A 348 5.72 12.38 -2.66
N PHE A 349 6.28 12.87 -1.55
CA PHE A 349 5.87 14.10 -0.87
C PHE A 349 6.74 15.32 -1.22
N GLU A 350 7.62 15.23 -2.20
CA GLU A 350 8.58 16.30 -2.55
C GLU A 350 7.90 17.64 -2.84
N ASP A 351 6.81 17.65 -3.59
CA ASP A 351 5.97 18.84 -3.84
C ASP A 351 5.42 19.45 -2.55
N LEU A 352 4.97 18.65 -1.58
CA LEU A 352 4.52 19.17 -0.29
C LEU A 352 5.68 19.74 0.54
N LEU A 353 6.88 19.15 0.44
CA LEU A 353 8.08 19.66 1.09
C LEU A 353 8.54 21.00 0.51
N GLU A 354 8.32 21.24 -0.78
CA GLU A 354 8.60 22.53 -1.40
C GLU A 354 7.50 23.57 -1.12
N ILE A 355 6.25 23.14 -0.98
CA ILE A 355 5.15 24.02 -0.57
C ILE A 355 5.27 24.41 0.92
N ILE A 356 5.81 23.51 1.74
CA ILE A 356 5.90 23.65 3.20
C ILE A 356 7.36 23.43 3.63
N PRO A 357 8.25 24.40 3.38
CA PRO A 357 9.69 24.27 3.68
C PRO A 357 9.98 23.96 5.15
N GLU A 358 9.11 24.39 6.07
CA GLU A 358 9.21 24.11 7.51
C GLU A 358 9.25 22.59 7.82
N LEU A 359 8.66 21.76 6.95
CA LEU A 359 8.68 20.30 7.10
C LEU A 359 10.01 19.66 6.73
N LYS A 360 10.91 20.37 6.03
CA LYS A 360 12.23 19.83 5.66
C LYS A 360 13.03 19.43 6.89
N SER A 361 12.95 20.19 7.99
CA SER A 361 13.61 19.81 9.25
C SER A 361 12.99 18.54 9.84
N GLU A 362 11.66 18.51 10.02
CA GLU A 362 10.95 17.37 10.61
C GLU A 362 11.17 16.08 9.79
N ILE A 363 11.08 16.16 8.47
CA ILE A 363 11.31 15.01 7.57
C ILE A 363 12.78 14.62 7.53
N GLY A 364 13.71 15.57 7.61
CA GLY A 364 15.13 15.30 7.76
C GLY A 364 15.41 14.45 9.00
N ASP A 365 14.78 14.77 10.13
CA ASP A 365 14.95 14.03 11.38
C ASP A 365 14.30 12.63 11.34
N VAL A 366 13.14 12.49 10.68
CA VAL A 366 12.53 11.19 10.40
C VAL A 366 13.45 10.33 9.53
N LEU A 367 14.00 10.89 8.46
CA LEU A 367 14.94 10.21 7.57
C LEU A 367 16.18 9.74 8.31
N LYS A 368 16.84 10.62 9.07
CA LYS A 368 18.01 10.28 9.89
C LYS A 368 17.70 9.15 10.86
N SER A 369 16.58 9.26 11.58
CA SER A 369 16.14 8.26 12.56
C SER A 369 15.91 6.90 11.90
N GLN A 370 15.26 6.88 10.73
CA GLN A 370 14.98 5.64 10.02
C GLN A 370 16.24 5.02 9.40
N ILE A 371 17.14 5.83 8.82
CA ILE A 371 18.43 5.38 8.29
C ILE A 371 19.26 4.74 9.42
N LEU A 372 19.35 5.42 10.56
CA LEU A 372 20.08 4.94 11.72
C LEU A 372 19.49 3.63 12.25
N ARG A 373 18.16 3.57 12.42
CA ARG A 373 17.46 2.38 12.87
C ARG A 373 17.66 1.21 11.90
N ASN A 374 17.59 1.44 10.60
CA ASN A 374 17.83 0.41 9.60
C ASN A 374 19.25 -0.13 9.69
N ALA A 375 20.25 0.73 9.89
CA ALA A 375 21.63 0.31 10.09
C ALA A 375 21.80 -0.50 11.39
N GLN A 376 21.18 -0.09 12.49
CA GLN A 376 21.20 -0.83 13.77
C GLN A 376 20.59 -2.22 13.64
N VAL A 377 19.36 -2.31 13.10
CA VAL A 377 18.67 -3.59 12.88
C VAL A 377 19.48 -4.48 11.93
N ALA A 378 20.04 -3.90 10.86
CA ALA A 378 20.87 -4.64 9.91
C ALA A 378 22.16 -5.15 10.57
N ALA A 379 22.80 -4.36 11.43
CA ALA A 379 24.02 -4.72 12.16
C ALA A 379 23.80 -5.92 13.10
N GLU A 380 22.62 -6.03 13.70
CA GLU A 380 22.23 -7.14 14.58
C GLU A 380 21.94 -8.45 13.82
N THR A 381 21.73 -8.39 12.50
CA THR A 381 21.50 -9.61 11.70
C THR A 381 22.79 -10.44 11.57
N PRO A 382 22.69 -11.76 11.29
CA PRO A 382 23.87 -12.58 10.95
C PRO A 382 24.72 -12.01 9.81
N ASN A 383 24.08 -11.33 8.85
CA ASN A 383 24.78 -10.65 7.77
C ASN A 383 25.57 -9.43 8.27
N GLY A 384 24.98 -8.64 9.16
CA GLY A 384 25.61 -7.46 9.75
C GLY A 384 26.78 -7.80 10.66
N ILE A 385 26.63 -8.81 11.52
CA ILE A 385 27.71 -9.30 12.39
C ILE A 385 28.94 -9.68 11.55
N ILE A 386 28.76 -10.48 10.51
CA ILE A 386 29.86 -10.89 9.63
C ILE A 386 30.43 -9.73 8.82
N ALA A 387 29.57 -8.81 8.35
CA ALA A 387 30.03 -7.63 7.62
C ALA A 387 30.89 -6.72 8.50
N ASN A 388 30.46 -6.44 9.73
CA ASN A 388 31.21 -5.62 10.69
C ASN A 388 32.53 -6.27 11.06
N GLU A 389 32.56 -7.58 11.28
CA GLU A 389 33.81 -8.30 11.54
C GLU A 389 34.81 -8.19 10.38
N VAL A 390 34.34 -8.32 9.14
CA VAL A 390 35.17 -8.10 7.94
C VAL A 390 35.68 -6.66 7.87
N LEU A 391 34.86 -5.67 8.22
CA LEU A 391 35.22 -4.26 8.26
C LEU A 391 36.24 -3.93 9.36
N THR A 392 36.20 -4.64 10.49
CA THR A 392 37.18 -4.48 11.58
C THR A 392 38.50 -5.16 11.26
N LEU A 393 38.47 -6.37 10.69
CA LEU A 393 39.66 -7.18 10.44
C LEU A 393 40.46 -6.74 9.21
N MET A 394 39.89 -5.97 8.27
CA MET A 394 40.60 -5.57 7.04
C MET A 394 41.85 -4.74 7.28
N ASP A 395 41.88 -3.99 8.39
CA ASP A 395 43.01 -3.15 8.78
C ASP A 395 43.97 -3.86 9.75
N SER A 396 43.64 -5.09 10.17
CA SER A 396 44.47 -5.88 11.09
C SER A 396 45.60 -6.62 10.33
N PRO A 397 46.88 -6.32 10.62
CA PRO A 397 48.02 -7.00 9.99
C PRO A 397 48.09 -8.49 10.33
N GLU A 398 47.55 -8.89 11.49
CA GLU A 398 47.59 -10.27 11.98
C GLU A 398 46.50 -11.15 11.35
N ALA A 399 45.36 -10.53 11.00
CA ALA A 399 44.21 -11.19 10.40
C ALA A 399 44.23 -11.18 8.86
N THR A 400 45.16 -10.45 8.24
CA THR A 400 45.25 -10.32 6.77
C THR A 400 46.48 -11.00 6.19
N ALA A 401 46.42 -11.30 4.90
CA ALA A 401 47.57 -11.77 4.14
C ALA A 401 47.50 -11.34 2.68
N GLN A 402 48.68 -11.03 2.12
CA GLN A 402 48.85 -10.85 0.70
C GLN A 402 49.03 -12.21 0.01
N TYR A 403 48.39 -12.38 -1.14
CA TYR A 403 48.48 -13.60 -1.95
C TYR A 403 48.29 -13.28 -3.43
N SER A 404 48.69 -14.20 -4.31
CA SER A 404 48.50 -14.07 -5.75
C SER A 404 47.72 -15.25 -6.33
N ILE A 405 46.74 -14.95 -7.18
CA ILE A 405 45.95 -15.93 -7.95
C ILE A 405 45.82 -15.40 -9.38
N GLY A 406 46.13 -16.25 -10.36
CA GLY A 406 46.01 -15.88 -11.78
C GLY A 406 46.92 -14.70 -12.19
N GLY A 407 48.09 -14.56 -11.55
CA GLY A 407 49.06 -13.49 -11.85
C GLY A 407 48.71 -12.11 -11.28
N ARG A 408 47.64 -11.99 -10.49
CA ARG A 408 47.25 -10.74 -9.81
C ARG A 408 47.42 -10.89 -8.30
N SER A 409 47.92 -9.84 -7.65
CA SER A 409 48.07 -9.79 -6.19
C SER A 409 46.80 -9.25 -5.52
N TYR A 410 46.44 -9.84 -4.39
CA TYR A 410 45.27 -9.51 -3.59
C TYR A 410 45.62 -9.54 -2.11
N THR A 411 44.83 -8.83 -1.32
CA THR A 411 44.83 -8.94 0.15
C THR A 411 43.54 -9.65 0.57
N GLY A 412 43.64 -10.56 1.53
CA GLY A 412 42.49 -11.26 2.07
C GLY A 412 42.58 -11.45 3.57
N ILE A 413 41.42 -11.51 4.21
CA ILE A 413 41.24 -11.74 5.64
C ILE A 413 41.15 -13.25 5.86
N TYR A 414 41.87 -13.80 6.83
CA TYR A 414 41.77 -15.20 7.17
C TYR A 414 40.36 -15.53 7.67
N LEU A 415 39.73 -16.52 7.05
CA LEU A 415 38.39 -16.95 7.45
C LEU A 415 38.37 -17.50 8.88
N SER A 416 39.50 -18.02 9.38
CA SER A 416 39.64 -18.42 10.78
C SER A 416 39.56 -17.24 11.74
N ALA A 417 40.12 -16.08 11.39
CA ALA A 417 40.06 -14.89 12.24
C ALA A 417 38.61 -14.40 12.41
N ILE A 418 37.82 -14.45 11.32
CA ILE A 418 36.38 -14.15 11.37
C ILE A 418 35.65 -15.13 12.30
N TYR A 419 35.99 -16.43 12.27
CA TYR A 419 35.35 -17.46 13.09
C TYR A 419 35.71 -17.40 14.57
N ASP A 420 36.92 -16.97 14.88
CA ASP A 420 37.40 -16.86 16.26
C ASP A 420 36.57 -15.82 17.04
N GLU A 421 36.09 -14.77 16.36
CA GLU A 421 35.30 -13.70 16.97
C GLU A 421 33.77 -13.98 16.98
N ILE A 422 33.19 -14.50 15.89
CA ILE A 422 31.72 -14.72 15.79
C ILE A 422 31.22 -16.03 16.42
N GLY A 423 32.13 -16.91 16.86
CA GLY A 423 31.81 -18.20 17.47
C GLY A 423 31.52 -19.34 16.47
N ARG A 424 31.65 -20.59 16.94
CA ARG A 424 31.61 -21.80 16.09
C ARG A 424 30.26 -22.07 15.43
N ASP A 425 29.16 -21.53 15.96
CA ASP A 425 27.80 -21.80 15.45
C ASP A 425 27.53 -21.08 14.11
N TYR A 426 28.15 -19.92 13.89
CA TYR A 426 28.05 -19.18 12.63
C TYR A 426 28.99 -19.70 11.52
N ALA A 427 30.01 -20.49 11.85
CA ALA A 427 30.99 -21.00 10.90
C ALA A 427 30.39 -21.86 9.77
N LYS A 428 29.24 -22.52 10.01
CA LYS A 428 28.52 -23.32 9.00
C LYS A 428 27.75 -22.45 7.98
N GLN A 429 27.35 -21.24 8.37
CA GLN A 429 26.57 -20.33 7.53
C GLN A 429 27.41 -19.18 6.95
N ALA A 430 28.56 -18.88 7.55
CA ALA A 430 29.42 -17.77 7.16
C ALA A 430 29.82 -17.79 5.68
N GLY A 431 30.12 -18.96 5.10
CA GLY A 431 30.40 -19.04 3.67
C GLY A 431 29.22 -18.62 2.78
N LYS A 432 27.98 -18.96 3.17
CA LYS A 432 26.75 -18.54 2.46
C LYS A 432 26.51 -17.05 2.65
N ILE A 433 26.70 -16.55 3.87
CA ILE A 433 26.51 -15.13 4.21
C ILE A 433 27.52 -14.26 3.47
N LEU A 434 28.81 -14.60 3.48
CA LEU A 434 29.85 -13.91 2.72
C LEU A 434 29.51 -13.85 1.23
N SER A 435 29.04 -14.97 0.66
CA SER A 435 28.57 -14.99 -0.73
C SER A 435 27.34 -14.10 -0.97
N ALA A 436 26.38 -14.09 -0.04
CA ALA A 436 25.18 -13.24 -0.13
C ALA A 436 25.51 -11.75 0.01
N LEU A 437 26.53 -11.41 0.80
CA LEU A 437 27.11 -10.07 0.88
C LEU A 437 27.92 -9.69 -0.38
N GLY A 438 28.11 -10.61 -1.32
CA GLY A 438 28.89 -10.39 -2.54
C GLY A 438 30.42 -10.45 -2.33
N LEU A 439 30.87 -10.97 -1.20
CA LEU A 439 32.29 -11.15 -0.88
C LEU A 439 32.82 -12.45 -1.46
N LYS A 440 33.99 -12.39 -2.09
CA LYS A 440 34.64 -13.55 -2.71
C LYS A 440 35.55 -14.25 -1.71
N THR A 441 35.49 -15.57 -1.69
CA THR A 441 36.41 -16.40 -0.89
C THR A 441 37.39 -17.12 -1.79
N ASP A 442 38.67 -17.02 -1.44
CA ASP A 442 39.78 -17.64 -2.17
C ASP A 442 40.49 -18.67 -1.28
N ARG A 443 41.22 -19.59 -1.91
CA ARG A 443 42.01 -20.63 -1.21
C ARG A 443 43.50 -20.61 -1.61
N PRO A 444 44.23 -19.51 -1.36
CA PRO A 444 45.63 -19.41 -1.73
C PRO A 444 46.54 -20.35 -0.92
N ARG A 445 47.69 -20.67 -1.50
CA ARG A 445 48.83 -21.26 -0.78
C ARG A 445 49.68 -20.11 -0.24
N ILE A 446 49.77 -20.00 1.08
CA ILE A 446 50.54 -18.95 1.76
C ILE A 446 51.70 -19.63 2.49
N THR A 447 52.91 -19.12 2.28
CA THR A 447 54.12 -19.56 3.00
C THR A 447 54.25 -18.74 4.26
N ARG A 448 54.40 -19.42 5.40
CA ARG A 448 54.68 -18.80 6.70
C ARG A 448 55.92 -19.44 7.31
N THR A 449 56.64 -18.66 8.10
CA THR A 449 57.80 -19.12 8.85
C THR A 449 57.37 -19.53 10.26
N ARG A 450 57.77 -20.72 10.71
CA ARG A 450 57.58 -21.17 12.09
C ARG A 450 58.92 -21.62 12.67
N LYS A 451 59.08 -21.55 13.99
CA LYS A 451 60.22 -22.20 14.65
C LYS A 451 60.04 -23.72 14.60
N GLY A 452 61.01 -24.41 14.00
CA GLY A 452 61.10 -25.87 14.03
C GLY A 452 61.48 -26.38 15.42
N ASN A 453 61.44 -27.70 15.61
CA ASN A 453 61.83 -28.36 16.87
C ASN A 453 63.27 -28.04 17.30
N ASP A 454 64.08 -27.56 16.36
CA ASP A 454 65.51 -27.28 16.51
C ASP A 454 65.77 -25.78 16.82
N GLY A 455 64.72 -24.97 16.99
CA GLY A 455 64.81 -23.53 17.23
C GLY A 455 65.03 -22.66 15.99
N ASN A 456 65.35 -23.27 14.84
CA ASN A 456 65.55 -22.60 13.55
C ASN A 456 64.22 -22.30 12.84
N ASP A 457 64.19 -21.20 12.11
CA ASP A 457 63.06 -20.80 11.27
C ASP A 457 62.90 -21.77 10.09
N GLN A 458 61.73 -22.39 9.99
CA GLN A 458 61.32 -23.27 8.90
C GLN A 458 60.12 -22.68 8.19
N ASP A 459 60.25 -22.47 6.89
CA ASP A 459 59.15 -22.07 6.03
C ASP A 459 58.24 -23.28 5.73
N TYR A 460 56.94 -23.08 5.90
CA TYR A 460 55.93 -24.06 5.52
C TYR A 460 54.85 -23.38 4.68
N THR A 461 54.45 -24.03 3.60
CA THR A 461 53.35 -23.58 2.76
C THR A 461 52.08 -24.32 3.15
N LYS A 462 51.02 -23.58 3.50
CA LYS A 462 49.71 -24.16 3.82
C LYS A 462 48.62 -23.47 2.98
N ARG A 463 47.57 -24.22 2.65
CA ARG A 463 46.36 -23.65 2.05
C ARG A 463 45.51 -23.02 3.14
N TYR A 464 45.19 -21.75 2.99
CA TYR A 464 44.27 -21.03 3.86
C TYR A 464 43.04 -20.63 3.06
N THR A 465 41.89 -20.55 3.73
CA THR A 465 40.71 -19.91 3.13
C THR A 465 40.72 -18.46 3.59
N VAL A 466 40.63 -17.55 2.64
CA VAL A 466 40.63 -16.10 2.88
C VAL A 466 39.41 -15.47 2.23
N VAL A 467 38.85 -14.45 2.87
CA VAL A 467 37.87 -13.54 2.27
C VAL A 467 38.66 -12.44 1.60
N LYS A 468 38.51 -12.30 0.28
CA LYS A 468 39.17 -11.24 -0.46
C LYS A 468 38.66 -9.88 0.01
N ILE A 469 39.56 -8.96 0.35
CA ILE A 469 39.19 -7.59 0.67
C ILE A 469 38.51 -6.98 -0.57
N PRO A 470 37.27 -6.49 -0.44
CA PRO A 470 36.52 -5.97 -1.57
C PRO A 470 37.04 -4.57 -1.97
N ASP A 471 36.55 -4.04 -3.10
CA ASP A 471 36.94 -2.69 -3.54
C ASP A 471 36.31 -1.60 -2.66
N GLU A 472 36.83 -0.37 -2.75
CA GLU A 472 36.35 0.76 -1.94
C GLU A 472 34.85 1.00 -2.09
N LYS A 473 34.29 0.78 -3.29
CA LYS A 473 32.86 0.90 -3.56
C LYS A 473 32.07 -0.07 -2.67
N LYS A 474 32.47 -1.34 -2.62
CA LYS A 474 31.80 -2.35 -1.82
C LYS A 474 32.06 -2.19 -0.32
N ILE A 475 33.23 -1.69 0.09
CA ILE A 475 33.49 -1.31 1.50
C ILE A 475 32.52 -0.22 1.94
N SER A 476 32.36 0.84 1.12
CA SER A 476 31.41 1.92 1.39
C SER A 476 29.96 1.44 1.45
N GLU A 477 29.56 0.50 0.59
CA GLU A 477 28.25 -0.15 0.62
C GLU A 477 28.03 -0.91 1.94
N LEU A 478 29.00 -1.71 2.38
CA LEU A 478 28.90 -2.47 3.62
C LEU A 478 28.85 -1.55 4.85
N ARG A 479 29.72 -0.53 4.90
CA ARG A 479 29.71 0.46 6.00
C ARG A 479 28.39 1.22 6.06
N SER A 480 27.86 1.67 4.92
CA SER A 480 26.57 2.39 4.88
C SER A 480 25.38 1.54 5.32
N ARG A 481 25.50 0.21 5.34
CA ARG A 481 24.41 -0.72 5.68
C ARG A 481 24.52 -1.31 7.08
N TYR A 482 25.73 -1.53 7.59
CA TYR A 482 25.96 -2.31 8.82
C TYR A 482 26.78 -1.59 9.88
N ASP A 483 27.48 -0.51 9.53
CA ASP A 483 28.32 0.27 10.46
C ASP A 483 27.56 1.52 10.94
N THR A 484 27.08 1.45 12.19
CA THR A 484 26.27 2.51 12.78
C THR A 484 27.07 3.80 12.99
N GLU A 485 28.36 3.72 13.34
CA GLU A 485 29.21 4.90 13.56
C GLU A 485 29.49 5.61 12.24
N PHE A 486 29.76 4.86 11.18
CA PHE A 486 29.95 5.41 9.84
C PHE A 486 28.68 6.09 9.32
N VAL A 487 27.51 5.49 9.56
CA VAL A 487 26.21 6.09 9.20
C VAL A 487 25.98 7.39 9.97
N LEU A 488 26.24 7.42 11.29
CA LEU A 488 26.14 8.64 12.09
C LEU A 488 27.03 9.77 11.54
N ALA A 489 28.30 9.48 11.25
CA ALA A 489 29.22 10.47 10.71
C ALA A 489 28.74 11.04 9.36
N LYS A 490 28.15 10.20 8.50
CA LYS A 490 27.56 10.65 7.24
C LYS A 490 26.32 11.51 7.44
N LEU A 491 25.42 11.13 8.34
CA LEU A 491 24.23 11.94 8.65
C LEU A 491 24.63 13.33 9.17
N SER A 492 25.66 13.42 10.02
CA SER A 492 26.21 14.72 10.45
C SER A 492 26.80 15.55 9.32
N SER A 493 27.40 14.92 8.29
CA SER A 493 27.86 15.65 7.10
C SER A 493 26.71 16.20 6.25
N ILE A 494 25.57 15.49 6.21
CA ILE A 494 24.36 15.97 5.54
C ILE A 494 23.80 17.19 6.28
N GLU A 495 23.79 17.17 7.62
CA GLU A 495 23.35 18.32 8.43
C GLU A 495 24.18 19.58 8.14
N GLN A 496 25.51 19.43 8.06
CA GLN A 496 26.39 20.55 7.71
C GLN A 496 26.10 21.10 6.31
N ALA A 497 25.83 20.22 5.34
CA ALA A 497 25.47 20.64 3.98
C ALA A 497 24.09 21.30 3.90
N GLN A 498 23.14 20.86 4.73
CA GLN A 498 21.82 21.50 4.82
C GLN A 498 21.91 22.89 5.44
N GLN A 499 22.72 23.05 6.49
CA GLN A 499 22.94 24.35 7.11
C GLN A 499 23.54 25.35 6.12
N SER A 500 24.52 24.94 5.30
CA SER A 500 25.07 25.82 4.26
C SER A 500 24.07 26.22 3.18
N ILE A 501 23.13 25.33 2.81
CA ILE A 501 22.10 25.66 1.80
C ILE A 501 21.10 26.69 2.36
N LEU A 502 20.72 26.54 3.64
CA LEU A 502 19.82 27.49 4.30
C LEU A 502 20.50 28.86 4.49
N ASP A 503 21.79 28.86 4.83
CA ASP A 503 22.56 30.10 4.98
C ASP A 503 22.77 30.82 3.62
N ASP A 504 22.91 30.08 2.50
CA ASP A 504 23.04 30.65 1.15
C ASP A 504 21.70 31.20 0.59
N GLU A 505 20.55 30.63 0.98
CA GLU A 505 19.21 31.12 0.58
C GLU A 505 18.85 32.43 1.30
N ASP A 506 19.30 32.63 2.54
CA ASP A 506 19.12 33.88 3.30
C ASP A 506 19.97 35.05 2.71
N ASP A 507 21.14 34.75 2.13
CA ASP A 507 22.02 35.76 1.50
C ASP A 507 21.51 36.25 0.12
N GLU A 508 20.74 35.44 -0.63
CA GLU A 508 20.17 35.85 -1.92
C GLU A 508 18.96 36.81 -1.80
N ASP A 509 18.24 36.77 -0.68
CA ASP A 509 17.12 37.69 -0.40
C ASP A 509 17.60 39.10 0.04
N ASP A 510 18.82 39.21 0.56
CA ASP A 510 19.44 40.51 0.90
C ASP A 510 20.02 41.26 -0.33
N GLU A 511 20.28 40.58 -1.45
CA GLU A 511 20.84 41.20 -2.67
C GLU A 511 19.78 41.68 -3.68
N LYS A 512 18.48 41.41 -3.47
CA LYS A 512 17.37 41.90 -4.34
C LYS A 512 16.44 42.90 -3.67
N GLY A 513 16.99 44.01 -3.19
CA GLY A 513 16.18 45.14 -2.70
C GLY A 513 16.70 46.51 -3.12
N SER A 514 16.02 47.19 -4.06
CA SER A 514 16.04 48.67 -4.22
C SER A 514 14.94 49.13 -5.20
N PRO A 515 14.36 50.36 -5.15
CA PRO A 515 14.49 51.43 -4.14
C PRO A 515 13.17 52.13 -3.70
N HIS A 516 13.27 52.87 -2.58
CA HIS A 516 12.45 54.01 -2.12
C HIS A 516 10.95 53.85 -1.74
N THR A 517 10.64 54.16 -0.48
CA THR A 517 9.86 55.38 -0.14
C THR A 517 10.21 55.89 1.27
N GLN A 518 10.60 57.16 1.37
CA GLN A 518 10.78 57.88 2.62
C GLN A 518 9.42 58.19 3.26
N SER A 519 9.26 57.94 4.56
CA SER A 519 8.49 58.85 5.42
C SER A 519 9.01 58.84 6.86
N ASN A 520 9.21 60.05 7.37
CA ASN A 520 9.73 60.36 8.70
C ASN A 520 8.74 59.99 9.82
N SER A 521 9.22 59.47 10.93
CA SER A 521 9.05 60.16 12.23
C SER A 521 10.13 59.73 13.23
N LYS A 522 10.69 60.73 13.91
CA LYS A 522 11.74 60.66 14.92
C LYS A 522 11.14 60.29 16.28
N ASN A 523 11.88 59.50 17.08
CA ASN A 523 12.38 59.89 18.41
C ASN A 523 13.17 58.74 19.10
N ASP A 524 14.49 58.78 18.97
CA ASP A 524 15.44 59.02 20.08
C ASP A 524 15.36 58.20 21.40
N ILE A 525 16.31 57.25 21.60
CA ILE A 525 17.56 57.38 22.42
C ILE A 525 18.08 56.03 23.00
N LYS A 526 19.29 55.66 22.52
CA LYS A 526 20.51 55.11 23.18
C LYS A 526 20.38 54.05 24.31
N ALA A 527 21.14 52.95 24.20
CA ALA A 527 22.54 52.88 24.69
C ALA A 527 23.18 51.46 24.63
N ASN A 528 24.36 51.41 24.01
CA ASN A 528 25.59 50.67 24.33
C ASN A 528 25.62 49.18 24.73
N LYS A 529 26.32 48.43 23.85
CA LYS A 529 27.13 47.24 24.13
C LYS A 529 28.07 47.41 25.32
N SER A 530 28.15 46.39 26.18
CA SER A 530 29.40 45.95 26.82
C SER A 530 29.25 44.50 27.36
N LYS A 531 30.21 43.63 27.02
CA LYS A 531 30.50 42.37 27.74
C LYS A 531 31.11 42.69 29.11
N PRO A 532 31.01 41.84 30.15
CA PRO A 532 32.11 40.88 30.41
C PRO A 532 31.75 39.52 31.08
N GLN A 533 32.62 38.55 30.77
CA GLN A 533 33.18 37.40 31.52
C GLN A 533 32.54 36.77 32.79
N GLN A 534 32.43 35.44 32.72
CA GLN A 534 32.79 34.36 33.69
C GLN A 534 32.70 34.61 35.22
N SER A 535 31.91 33.77 35.93
CA SER A 535 32.40 32.96 37.07
C SER A 535 31.40 31.89 37.57
N LYS A 536 31.88 30.62 37.52
CA LYS A 536 31.80 29.46 38.43
C LYS A 536 30.62 29.18 39.40
N LYS A 537 30.23 27.89 39.35
CA LYS A 537 29.74 26.93 40.40
C LYS A 537 28.26 27.04 40.81
N GLU A 538 27.49 25.98 41.07
CA GLU A 538 27.73 24.53 41.24
C GLU A 538 26.38 23.79 41.12
N ASN A 539 26.45 22.52 40.69
CA ASN A 539 25.48 21.42 40.72
C ASN A 539 24.10 21.60 41.37
N ASP A 540 23.06 21.19 40.63
CA ASP A 540 22.06 20.23 41.13
C ASP A 540 21.80 19.14 40.07
N GLN A 541 21.89 17.90 40.53
CA GLN A 541 21.93 16.66 39.76
C GLN A 541 20.52 16.17 39.40
N LEU A 542 20.31 15.84 38.12
CA LEU A 542 19.26 14.91 37.69
C LEU A 542 19.82 13.47 37.75
N PRO A 543 19.01 12.46 38.14
CA PRO A 543 19.49 11.13 38.48
C PRO A 543 19.89 10.31 37.23
N PRO A 544 20.78 9.31 37.39
CA PRO A 544 21.28 8.50 36.28
C PRO A 544 20.24 7.49 35.81
N PHE A 545 20.12 7.34 34.49
CA PHE A 545 19.40 6.24 33.84
C PHE A 545 19.97 4.90 34.33
N GLN A 546 19.14 4.15 35.06
CA GLN A 546 19.40 2.73 35.34
C GLN A 546 19.08 1.93 34.07
N ASN A 547 20.11 1.26 33.55
CA ASN A 547 19.98 0.15 32.62
C ASN A 547 19.31 -1.03 33.33
N ASP A 548 18.01 -1.19 33.14
CA ASP A 548 17.36 -2.49 33.35
C ASP A 548 17.30 -3.22 32.00
N SER A 549 18.15 -4.24 31.87
CA SER A 549 18.12 -5.20 30.77
C SER A 549 16.79 -5.97 30.77
N PRO A 550 16.07 -6.09 29.65
CA PRO A 550 15.09 -7.14 29.48
C PRO A 550 15.82 -8.45 29.18
N LEU A 551 15.40 -9.47 29.93
CA LEU A 551 15.89 -10.84 29.93
C LEU A 551 15.97 -11.47 28.52
N ARG A 552 17.00 -12.31 28.35
CA ARG A 552 17.28 -13.22 27.22
C ARG A 552 16.01 -13.86 26.63
N PRO A 553 15.92 -14.08 25.30
CA PRO A 553 14.98 -15.04 24.75
C PRO A 553 15.40 -16.46 25.19
N LEU A 554 14.57 -17.10 25.99
CA LEU A 554 14.65 -18.53 26.26
C LEU A 554 14.44 -19.31 24.96
N SER A 555 15.29 -20.29 24.73
CA SER A 555 15.24 -21.25 23.62
C SER A 555 13.90 -22.02 23.61
N PRO A 556 13.40 -22.47 22.45
CA PRO A 556 12.17 -23.24 22.40
C PRO A 556 12.43 -24.68 22.87
N ASP A 557 11.99 -24.99 24.10
CA ASP A 557 11.82 -26.36 24.56
C ASP A 557 10.58 -26.98 23.87
N LEU A 558 10.85 -27.99 23.06
CA LEU A 558 9.88 -28.97 22.59
C LEU A 558 9.49 -29.88 23.76
N GLN A 559 8.32 -29.66 24.38
CA GLN A 559 7.42 -30.67 24.95
C GLN A 559 6.34 -30.02 25.82
N GLY A 560 5.07 -30.23 25.47
CA GLY A 560 3.92 -29.84 26.29
C GLY A 560 2.60 -30.16 25.60
N ASP A 561 1.92 -31.20 26.08
CA ASP A 561 0.62 -31.69 25.60
C ASP A 561 -0.50 -30.63 25.63
N PRO A 562 -1.52 -30.73 24.75
CA PRO A 562 -2.61 -29.77 24.70
C PRO A 562 -3.61 -29.95 25.85
N LEU A 563 -3.79 -28.88 26.62
CA LEU A 563 -4.88 -28.72 27.59
C LEU A 563 -6.22 -28.55 26.86
N LYS A 564 -7.18 -29.39 27.23
CA LYS A 564 -8.60 -29.35 26.81
C LYS A 564 -9.29 -28.06 27.29
N PRO A 565 -10.21 -27.47 26.50
CA PRO A 565 -11.28 -26.66 27.05
C PRO A 565 -12.50 -27.53 27.39
N ASP A 566 -13.00 -27.34 28.61
CA ASP A 566 -14.22 -27.94 29.11
C ASP A 566 -15.47 -27.47 28.34
N VAL A 567 -16.37 -28.44 28.19
CA VAL A 567 -17.67 -28.39 27.53
C VAL A 567 -18.70 -27.71 28.43
N GLN A 568 -19.49 -26.79 27.88
CA GLN A 568 -20.92 -26.69 28.21
C GLN A 568 -21.77 -26.59 26.95
N ASN A 569 -22.60 -27.62 26.82
CA ASN A 569 -23.61 -27.95 25.82
C ASN A 569 -24.63 -26.85 25.53
N GLU A 570 -25.09 -26.78 24.27
CA GLU A 570 -26.51 -27.00 23.94
C GLU A 570 -26.67 -27.54 22.50
N ASN A 571 -26.96 -28.85 22.43
CA ASN A 571 -27.78 -29.61 21.48
C ASN A 571 -27.97 -29.16 20.02
N SER A 572 -27.50 -29.99 19.07
CA SER A 572 -28.42 -30.73 18.18
C SER A 572 -27.75 -31.94 17.52
N ASN A 573 -28.43 -33.08 17.63
CA ASN A 573 -28.05 -34.39 17.12
C ASN A 573 -28.10 -34.45 15.58
N ASN A 574 -27.12 -35.11 14.93
CA ASN A 574 -27.30 -36.44 14.34
C ASN A 574 -26.12 -36.88 13.46
N ASP A 575 -25.71 -38.13 13.72
CA ASP A 575 -25.12 -39.11 12.80
C ASP A 575 -23.71 -38.88 12.22
N GLU A 576 -22.71 -39.16 13.05
CA GLU A 576 -21.43 -39.70 12.61
C GLU A 576 -21.59 -41.10 12.02
N ARG A 577 -21.31 -41.26 10.72
CA ARG A 577 -20.75 -42.50 10.17
C ARG A 577 -19.64 -42.19 9.16
N ASN A 578 -18.42 -42.51 9.56
CA ASN A 578 -17.24 -42.81 8.75
C ASN A 578 -16.78 -41.76 7.72
N LEU A 579 -15.91 -40.85 8.15
CA LEU A 579 -14.92 -40.18 7.30
C LEU A 579 -13.50 -40.47 7.83
N ASN A 580 -13.12 -41.75 7.78
CA ASN A 580 -11.72 -42.17 7.76
C ASN A 580 -11.47 -42.84 6.41
N GLN A 581 -11.24 -42.03 5.38
CA GLN A 581 -10.52 -42.44 4.18
C GLN A 581 -9.56 -41.31 3.82
N GLU A 582 -8.27 -41.57 4.00
CA GLU A 582 -7.20 -40.80 3.37
C GLU A 582 -7.45 -40.72 1.85
N PRO A 583 -7.04 -39.64 1.17
CA PRO A 583 -7.21 -39.55 -0.27
C PRO A 583 -6.32 -40.59 -0.97
N LEU A 584 -6.95 -41.65 -1.49
CA LEU A 584 -6.30 -42.58 -2.42
C LEU A 584 -5.90 -41.82 -3.68
N HIS A 585 -4.59 -41.73 -3.92
CA HIS A 585 -3.98 -41.22 -5.15
C HIS A 585 -4.56 -41.95 -6.38
N GLY A 586 -5.36 -41.25 -7.17
CA GLY A 586 -5.66 -41.59 -8.56
C GLY A 586 -4.74 -40.81 -9.51
N LEU A 587 -4.25 -41.47 -10.57
CA LEU A 587 -3.41 -40.85 -11.61
C LEU A 587 -4.19 -39.72 -12.32
N PRO A 588 -3.68 -38.48 -12.37
CA PRO A 588 -4.23 -37.47 -13.26
C PRO A 588 -3.89 -37.87 -14.71
N LEU A 589 -4.91 -37.92 -15.58
CA LEU A 589 -4.73 -38.18 -17.00
C LEU A 589 -4.17 -36.95 -17.72
N THR A 590 -3.53 -37.19 -18.87
CA THR A 590 -2.81 -36.17 -19.63
C THR A 590 -3.75 -35.14 -20.27
N LYS A 591 -3.26 -33.91 -20.42
CA LYS A 591 -3.93 -32.77 -21.04
C LYS A 591 -4.55 -33.09 -22.42
N GLU A 592 -3.93 -34.00 -23.17
CA GLU A 592 -4.34 -34.45 -24.50
C GLU A 592 -5.72 -35.13 -24.52
N GLN A 593 -6.04 -35.98 -23.53
CA GLN A 593 -7.32 -36.68 -23.46
C GLN A 593 -8.49 -35.75 -23.06
N GLY A 594 -8.19 -34.71 -22.28
CA GLY A 594 -9.13 -33.64 -21.95
C GLY A 594 -9.43 -32.73 -23.15
N GLU A 595 -8.41 -32.40 -23.94
CA GLU A 595 -8.56 -31.63 -25.18
C GLU A 595 -9.36 -32.39 -26.25
N GLU A 596 -9.13 -33.70 -26.41
CA GLU A 596 -9.89 -34.55 -27.35
C GLU A 596 -11.39 -34.62 -27.00
N SER A 597 -11.70 -34.75 -25.70
CA SER A 597 -13.08 -34.76 -25.20
C SER A 597 -13.81 -33.43 -25.43
N VAL A 598 -13.09 -32.32 -25.28
CA VAL A 598 -13.62 -30.96 -25.52
C VAL A 598 -13.80 -30.69 -27.00
N ASN A 599 -12.87 -31.15 -27.85
CA ASN A 599 -12.97 -31.04 -29.30
C ASN A 599 -14.18 -31.80 -29.86
N LEU A 600 -14.48 -32.99 -29.33
CA LEU A 600 -15.65 -33.76 -29.75
C LEU A 600 -16.98 -33.04 -29.44
N LEU A 601 -17.04 -32.34 -28.30
CA LEU A 601 -18.18 -31.51 -27.90
C LEU A 601 -18.28 -30.24 -28.76
N LEU A 602 -17.13 -29.62 -29.07
CA LEU A 602 -17.05 -28.43 -29.93
C LEU A 602 -17.52 -28.70 -31.36
N GLU A 603 -17.11 -29.84 -31.96
CA GLU A 603 -17.53 -30.24 -33.31
C GLU A 603 -19.06 -30.40 -33.46
N HIS A 604 -19.76 -30.68 -32.35
CA HIS A 604 -21.20 -30.87 -32.32
C HIS A 604 -21.97 -29.67 -31.75
N GLY A 605 -21.32 -28.49 -31.71
CA GLY A 605 -21.95 -27.21 -31.37
C GLY A 605 -22.02 -26.89 -29.88
N VAL A 606 -21.24 -27.60 -29.04
CA VAL A 606 -21.17 -27.41 -27.59
C VAL A 606 -19.86 -26.68 -27.25
N HIS A 607 -19.91 -25.35 -27.22
CA HIS A 607 -18.79 -24.47 -26.83
C HIS A 607 -18.46 -24.54 -25.33
N LEU A 608 -17.57 -25.45 -24.94
CA LEU A 608 -17.01 -25.57 -23.59
C LEU A 608 -15.52 -25.24 -23.60
N ASN A 609 -15.03 -24.62 -22.53
CA ASN A 609 -13.60 -24.45 -22.31
C ASN A 609 -13.02 -25.67 -21.57
N ALA A 610 -11.82 -26.11 -21.97
CA ALA A 610 -11.19 -27.29 -21.39
C ALA A 610 -10.84 -27.14 -19.90
N SER A 611 -10.66 -25.91 -19.42
CA SER A 611 -10.42 -25.61 -18.01
C SER A 611 -11.61 -25.91 -17.10
N ASP A 612 -12.83 -25.89 -17.65
CA ASP A 612 -14.07 -25.91 -16.87
C ASP A 612 -14.79 -27.27 -16.93
N THR A 613 -14.31 -28.15 -17.82
CA THR A 613 -14.85 -29.52 -18.00
C THR A 613 -13.96 -30.51 -17.26
N GLY A 614 -14.46 -31.08 -16.17
CA GLY A 614 -13.71 -32.06 -15.38
C GLY A 614 -13.82 -33.45 -15.99
N VAL A 615 -12.72 -34.02 -16.46
CA VAL A 615 -12.67 -35.42 -16.92
C VAL A 615 -11.92 -36.27 -15.91
N SER A 616 -12.46 -37.44 -15.58
CA SER A 616 -11.79 -38.39 -14.67
C SER A 616 -12.12 -39.83 -15.02
N ILE A 617 -11.15 -40.72 -14.86
CA ILE A 617 -11.38 -42.17 -14.87
C ILE A 617 -11.41 -42.64 -13.43
N TYR A 618 -12.47 -43.34 -13.04
CA TYR A 618 -12.59 -43.95 -11.72
C TYR A 618 -13.08 -45.39 -11.85
N GLY A 619 -12.24 -46.34 -11.44
CA GLY A 619 -12.49 -47.77 -11.64
C GLY A 619 -12.56 -48.13 -13.12
N ASP A 620 -13.64 -48.78 -13.53
CA ASP A 620 -13.94 -49.18 -14.90
C ASP A 620 -14.76 -48.14 -15.68
N LYS A 621 -14.84 -46.88 -15.20
CA LYS A 621 -15.69 -45.84 -15.78
C LYS A 621 -14.92 -44.57 -16.11
N PHE A 622 -15.23 -44.03 -17.28
CA PHE A 622 -14.85 -42.69 -17.72
C PHE A 622 -15.96 -41.71 -17.38
N ASN A 623 -15.63 -40.62 -16.69
CA ASN A 623 -16.58 -39.61 -16.21
C ASN A 623 -16.27 -38.24 -16.79
N ILE A 624 -17.31 -37.53 -17.21
CA ILE A 624 -17.27 -36.14 -17.67
C ILE A 624 -18.19 -35.30 -16.79
N ALA A 625 -17.66 -34.20 -16.25
CA ALA A 625 -18.37 -33.21 -15.47
C ALA A 625 -18.55 -31.93 -16.29
N ILE A 626 -19.80 -31.54 -16.54
CA ILE A 626 -20.17 -30.32 -17.27
C ILE A 626 -20.74 -29.29 -16.30
N PRO A 627 -20.27 -28.02 -16.32
CA PRO A 627 -20.85 -26.95 -15.51
C PRO A 627 -22.36 -26.81 -15.70
N ARG A 628 -23.11 -26.75 -14.59
CA ARG A 628 -24.58 -26.77 -14.60
C ARG A 628 -25.19 -25.56 -15.29
N ALA A 629 -24.54 -24.40 -15.19
CA ALA A 629 -24.97 -23.18 -15.88
C ALA A 629 -24.99 -23.38 -17.40
N TYR A 630 -23.95 -24.03 -17.93
CA TYR A 630 -23.82 -24.35 -19.34
C TYR A 630 -24.79 -25.45 -19.77
N TYR A 631 -24.86 -26.53 -18.99
CA TYR A 631 -25.78 -27.63 -19.26
C TYR A 631 -27.25 -27.17 -19.30
N ARG A 632 -27.66 -26.22 -18.45
CA ARG A 632 -29.03 -25.66 -18.50
C ARG A 632 -29.35 -24.96 -19.83
N GLN A 633 -28.37 -24.32 -20.46
CA GLN A 633 -28.56 -23.62 -21.73
C GLN A 633 -28.72 -24.59 -22.90
N ASN A 634 -28.04 -25.73 -22.87
CA ASN A 634 -27.95 -26.70 -23.99
C ASN A 634 -28.39 -28.13 -23.62
N SER A 635 -29.25 -28.29 -22.61
CA SER A 635 -29.51 -29.59 -21.96
C SER A 635 -29.92 -30.73 -22.90
N GLU A 636 -30.85 -30.50 -23.84
CA GLU A 636 -31.30 -31.52 -24.79
C GLU A 636 -30.20 -31.95 -25.76
N THR A 637 -29.42 -30.99 -26.27
CA THR A 637 -28.30 -31.25 -27.19
C THR A 637 -27.20 -32.04 -26.48
N VAL A 638 -26.84 -31.63 -25.26
CA VAL A 638 -25.81 -32.31 -24.47
C VAL A 638 -26.25 -33.71 -24.06
N ASP A 639 -27.51 -33.91 -23.64
CA ASP A 639 -28.03 -35.24 -23.29
C ASP A 639 -28.06 -36.19 -24.49
N ARG A 640 -28.46 -35.70 -25.67
CA ARG A 640 -28.46 -36.50 -26.90
C ARG A 640 -27.03 -36.91 -27.27
N LEU A 641 -26.11 -35.95 -27.30
CA LEU A 641 -24.71 -36.18 -27.65
C LEU A 641 -24.05 -37.15 -26.67
N MET A 642 -24.23 -36.94 -25.36
CA MET A 642 -23.69 -37.84 -24.34
C MET A 642 -24.22 -39.26 -24.49
N LYS A 643 -25.51 -39.41 -24.80
CA LYS A 643 -26.11 -40.72 -25.05
C LYS A 643 -25.53 -41.38 -26.31
N ASP A 644 -25.33 -40.64 -27.39
CA ASP A 644 -24.74 -41.13 -28.64
C ASP A 644 -23.28 -41.58 -28.43
N LEU A 645 -22.55 -40.90 -27.55
CA LEU A 645 -21.20 -41.26 -27.12
C LEU A 645 -21.17 -42.41 -26.09
N GLY A 646 -22.32 -42.99 -25.75
CA GLY A 646 -22.45 -44.13 -24.84
C GLY A 646 -22.35 -43.75 -23.35
N PHE A 647 -22.46 -42.46 -23.02
CA PHE A 647 -22.50 -41.99 -21.64
C PHE A 647 -23.91 -42.03 -21.07
N THR A 648 -23.98 -42.30 -19.77
CA THR A 648 -25.19 -42.28 -18.97
C THR A 648 -25.07 -41.22 -17.89
N ARG A 649 -26.16 -40.46 -17.68
CA ARG A 649 -26.19 -39.39 -16.69
C ARG A 649 -26.13 -39.99 -15.28
N GLY A 650 -25.18 -39.52 -14.46
CA GLY A 650 -25.02 -39.96 -13.08
C GLY A 650 -26.03 -39.32 -12.13
N ASN A 651 -26.38 -40.03 -11.04
CA ASN A 651 -27.41 -39.60 -10.08
C ASN A 651 -26.93 -38.66 -8.95
N LYS A 652 -25.68 -38.20 -8.96
CA LYS A 652 -25.15 -37.28 -7.95
C LYS A 652 -24.26 -36.21 -8.58
N GLY A 653 -24.84 -35.04 -8.85
CA GLY A 653 -24.07 -33.83 -9.11
C GLY A 653 -23.96 -32.98 -7.87
N SER A 654 -22.81 -32.35 -7.65
CA SER A 654 -22.72 -31.16 -6.78
C SER A 654 -23.59 -30.04 -7.37
N GLU A 655 -23.98 -29.04 -6.58
CA GLU A 655 -24.82 -27.94 -7.10
C GLU A 655 -24.24 -27.23 -8.34
N ALA A 656 -22.92 -27.32 -8.52
CA ALA A 656 -22.16 -26.69 -9.59
C ALA A 656 -22.10 -27.48 -10.91
N ASN A 657 -22.12 -28.83 -10.91
CA ASN A 657 -21.79 -29.64 -12.10
C ASN A 657 -22.79 -30.80 -12.34
N VAL A 658 -22.98 -31.16 -13.62
CA VAL A 658 -23.74 -32.33 -14.09
C VAL A 658 -22.77 -33.39 -14.60
N PHE A 659 -22.89 -34.62 -14.11
CA PHE A 659 -21.94 -35.70 -14.40
C PHE A 659 -22.52 -36.75 -15.34
N PHE A 660 -21.68 -37.21 -16.26
CA PHE A 660 -21.94 -38.28 -17.22
C PHE A 660 -20.87 -39.35 -17.08
N SER A 661 -21.26 -40.63 -17.17
CA SER A 661 -20.34 -41.76 -17.01
C SER A 661 -20.57 -42.84 -18.07
N ARG A 662 -19.48 -43.41 -18.58
CA ARG A 662 -19.48 -44.55 -19.51
C ARG A 662 -18.50 -45.63 -19.01
N PRO A 663 -18.86 -46.92 -19.03
CA PRO A 663 -17.91 -47.99 -18.74
C PRO A 663 -16.86 -48.11 -19.87
N LEU A 664 -15.59 -48.24 -19.48
CA LEU A 664 -14.46 -48.47 -20.37
C LEU A 664 -14.51 -49.92 -20.87
N LYS A 665 -14.44 -50.13 -22.20
CA LYS A 665 -14.25 -51.49 -22.74
C LYS A 665 -12.75 -51.76 -22.82
N GLY A 666 -12.33 -53.03 -22.74
CA GLY A 666 -10.93 -53.46 -22.58
C GLY A 666 -9.91 -53.07 -23.68
N GLY A 667 -10.23 -52.11 -24.55
CA GLY A 667 -9.29 -51.45 -25.48
C GLY A 667 -9.20 -49.92 -25.29
N ASP A 668 -9.97 -49.32 -24.38
CA ASP A 668 -10.06 -47.86 -24.16
C ASP A 668 -9.03 -47.34 -23.12
N GLN A 669 -7.97 -48.10 -22.83
CA GLN A 669 -6.92 -47.75 -21.84
C GLN A 669 -5.58 -47.30 -22.46
N GLN A 670 -5.50 -47.09 -23.78
CA GLN A 670 -4.33 -46.50 -24.43
C GLN A 670 -4.48 -44.99 -24.61
#